data_AF-K9DAX2-F1
#
_entry.id   AF-K9DAX2-F1
#
_cell.length_a   1.000
_cell.length_b   1.000
_cell.length_c   1.000
_cell.angle_alpha   90.00
_cell.angle_beta   90.00
_cell.angle_gamma   90.00
#
_symmetry.space_group_name_H-M   'P 1'
#
loop_
_entity.id
_entity.type
_entity.pdbx_description
1 polymer ?
#
loop_
_entity_poly.entity_id
_entity_poly.type
_entity_poly.pdbx_seq_one_letter_code
_entity_poly.pdbx_strand_id
1 'polypeptide(L)'
;MRQNRRAVSLSLFAMLAGAGLAPVQALAQAASARPRARAVKRYTIEQFMATTSLTGASFSKDEKQILFSSNESGIFNAYTLPVGGGKPRALTASKTDTTYAVGYFYNDDRILFTRDGGGNEQNHLYVRELDGKERDLTPGDKLKASFAGWKPDGSGFYVVTNERDPKFFDLYLYDAATYARTVVYRNDSGMNVSSISRDGNWLAFNKPATTSDSDVYVYDVQAREMKHVTPHKEPASHSAETFDPASKRLLFTSNAEGEFARIKAYDLASGATSDVEKADWDLLGTGYSRNGRHRVSMVNRDGSIEVRLYDDAGNPVALPRLPGGEMRQVTFSESGNLMAFYLNGDRSPSNLYVHDFRNGKTTQLTRSLNPEIDPNDLVEAEVVRFKSFDGMVIPSIYYRPKGASPSAKVPAVVFVHGGPGGQTMRGYSAQIQYLVNHGYAVLGINNRGSSGYGKTFFRADDRKHGMEPLWDCVEAKTWLASQGYIDPERIGIMGGSYGGYMTLAALAFRPEAFKVGIDIFGVSNWVRTLESIPPYWEAQRKALYDEIGDPVKDKDFLVATSPLFHAHHIRKPLMVIQGANDPRVIKAESDEVVEAVRKNKVEVEYVVFDDEGHGFSKKKNAAVANAKILAFLDKHLKP
;
A
#
# COMPACT_ATOMS: atom_id res chain seq x y z
N MET A 1 6.90 0.32 73.67
CA MET A 1 6.13 0.86 74.83
C MET A 1 4.62 0.66 74.57
N ARG A 2 3.74 1.19 75.45
CA ARG A 2 2.27 0.96 75.54
C ARG A 2 1.55 0.82 74.17
N GLN A 3 0.67 -0.17 73.93
CA GLN A 3 -0.63 -0.51 74.58
C GLN A 3 -1.72 0.55 74.31
N ASN A 4 -2.99 0.26 73.99
CA ASN A 4 -3.90 -0.92 74.15
C ASN A 4 -5.03 -0.86 73.07
N ARG A 5 -5.94 -1.83 72.81
CA ARG A 5 -6.07 -3.32 72.98
C ARG A 5 -7.32 -3.82 72.20
N ARG A 6 -7.30 -5.10 71.77
CA ARG A 6 -8.36 -6.16 71.70
C ARG A 6 -9.85 -5.76 71.47
N ALA A 7 -10.66 -6.34 70.57
CA ALA A 7 -10.85 -7.73 70.08
C ALA A 7 -11.65 -8.68 71.00
N VAL A 8 -12.26 -9.73 70.39
CA VAL A 8 -13.02 -10.89 70.98
C VAL A 8 -14.53 -10.64 71.21
N SER A 9 -15.50 -11.56 70.98
CA SER A 9 -15.72 -12.68 70.00
C SER A 9 -17.11 -13.36 70.20
N LEU A 10 -17.64 -13.99 69.13
CA LEU A 10 -18.48 -15.22 69.06
C LEU A 10 -19.88 -15.35 69.73
N SER A 11 -20.67 -16.29 69.15
CA SER A 11 -21.77 -17.11 69.71
C SER A 11 -23.19 -16.52 69.90
N LEU A 12 -24.32 -17.28 69.83
CA LEU A 12 -24.69 -18.55 69.14
C LEU A 12 -26.24 -18.80 69.25
N PHE A 13 -26.81 -19.78 68.51
CA PHE A 13 -28.22 -20.27 68.47
C PHE A 13 -29.29 -19.31 67.84
N ALA A 14 -30.26 -19.69 66.98
CA ALA A 14 -31.04 -20.93 66.66
C ALA A 14 -32.28 -21.18 67.57
N MET A 15 -33.41 -21.79 67.15
CA MET A 15 -33.83 -22.54 65.93
C MET A 15 -35.08 -21.85 65.29
N LEU A 16 -35.97 -22.36 64.41
CA LEU A 16 -36.35 -23.64 63.73
C LEU A 16 -36.55 -23.35 62.20
N ALA A 17 -36.70 -24.26 61.21
CA ALA A 17 -37.01 -25.70 61.05
C ALA A 17 -38.48 -26.06 60.64
N GLY A 18 -38.64 -26.80 59.52
CA GLY A 18 -39.93 -27.20 58.92
C GLY A 18 -39.95 -27.08 57.37
N ALA A 19 -39.13 -27.82 56.61
CA ALA A 19 -39.31 -29.23 56.21
C ALA A 19 -40.30 -29.45 55.04
N GLY A 20 -39.79 -29.87 53.88
CA GLY A 20 -40.58 -30.19 52.68
C GLY A 20 -39.71 -30.64 51.50
N LEU A 21 -39.48 -31.94 51.34
CA LEU A 21 -38.73 -32.54 50.22
C LEU A 21 -39.68 -33.02 49.11
N ALA A 22 -39.42 -32.59 47.87
CA ALA A 22 -40.05 -33.09 46.65
C ALA A 22 -38.99 -33.18 45.52
N PRO A 23 -39.15 -34.07 44.51
CA PRO A 23 -38.01 -34.67 43.83
C PRO A 23 -37.39 -33.87 42.68
N VAL A 24 -36.10 -34.14 42.44
CA VAL A 24 -35.29 -33.61 41.33
C VAL A 24 -35.68 -34.29 40.01
N GLN A 25 -36.77 -33.86 39.35
CA GLN A 25 -37.17 -34.48 38.07
C GLN A 25 -38.02 -33.64 37.09
N ALA A 26 -37.74 -32.34 36.91
CA ALA A 26 -38.32 -31.58 35.79
C ALA A 26 -37.52 -30.29 35.41
N LEU A 27 -36.39 -30.41 34.70
CA LEU A 27 -35.80 -29.28 33.93
C LEU A 27 -34.82 -29.71 32.82
N ALA A 28 -34.90 -30.96 32.35
CA ALA A 28 -34.00 -31.54 31.35
C ALA A 28 -34.49 -31.31 29.89
N GLN A 29 -34.98 -30.11 29.55
CA GLN A 29 -35.42 -29.79 28.18
C GLN A 29 -35.28 -28.32 27.77
N ALA A 30 -34.26 -27.63 28.26
CA ALA A 30 -33.74 -26.39 27.68
C ALA A 30 -32.47 -26.69 26.84
N ALA A 31 -32.57 -27.56 25.84
CA ALA A 31 -31.48 -27.84 24.92
C ALA A 31 -31.10 -26.53 24.19
N SER A 32 -29.87 -26.04 24.39
CA SER A 32 -29.44 -24.77 23.82
C SER A 32 -29.34 -24.87 22.30
N ALA A 33 -30.38 -24.40 21.62
CA ALA A 33 -30.39 -24.17 20.19
C ALA A 33 -29.28 -23.17 19.85
N ARG A 34 -28.09 -23.68 19.51
CA ARG A 34 -26.98 -22.88 18.96
C ARG A 34 -27.56 -22.02 17.84
N PRO A 35 -27.38 -20.68 17.86
CA PRO A 35 -27.93 -19.81 16.83
C PRO A 35 -27.58 -20.36 15.45
N ARG A 36 -28.61 -20.69 14.67
CA ARG A 36 -28.43 -21.30 13.33
C ARG A 36 -27.60 -20.32 12.51
N ALA A 37 -26.36 -20.72 12.20
CA ALA A 37 -25.37 -19.81 11.64
C ALA A 37 -25.95 -19.09 10.42
N ARG A 38 -25.92 -17.75 10.43
CA ARG A 38 -26.46 -16.93 9.34
C ARG A 38 -25.86 -17.40 8.03
N ALA A 39 -26.72 -17.75 7.08
CA ALA A 39 -26.30 -18.03 5.72
C ALA A 39 -25.64 -16.76 5.15
N VAL A 40 -24.38 -16.88 4.75
CA VAL A 40 -23.58 -15.76 4.29
C VAL A 40 -24.01 -15.42 2.87
N LYS A 41 -24.48 -14.18 2.65
CA LYS A 41 -24.89 -13.72 1.32
C LYS A 41 -23.66 -13.69 0.42
N ARG A 42 -23.78 -14.28 -0.78
CA ARG A 42 -22.81 -14.09 -1.86
C ARG A 42 -23.16 -12.84 -2.65
N TYR A 43 -22.14 -12.10 -3.06
CA TYR A 43 -22.26 -10.85 -3.82
C TYR A 43 -21.61 -10.98 -5.18
N THR A 44 -22.11 -10.25 -6.17
CA THR A 44 -21.49 -10.23 -7.51
C THR A 44 -20.22 -9.37 -7.51
N ILE A 45 -19.37 -9.51 -8.53
CA ILE A 45 -18.16 -8.69 -8.63
C ILE A 45 -18.50 -7.21 -8.85
N GLU A 46 -19.59 -6.91 -9.55
CA GLU A 46 -20.10 -5.54 -9.75
C GLU A 46 -20.45 -4.91 -8.40
N GLN A 47 -21.01 -5.68 -7.47
CA GLN A 47 -21.30 -5.19 -6.12
C GLN A 47 -20.02 -4.89 -5.33
N PHE A 48 -18.99 -5.72 -5.46
CA PHE A 48 -17.68 -5.44 -4.85
C PHE A 48 -16.99 -4.24 -5.51
N MET A 49 -16.99 -4.13 -6.84
CA MET A 49 -16.40 -3.02 -7.60
C MET A 49 -17.20 -1.71 -7.51
N ALA A 50 -18.48 -1.75 -7.14
CA ALA A 50 -19.26 -0.56 -6.81
C ALA A 50 -18.69 0.17 -5.58
N THR A 51 -18.00 -0.55 -4.68
CA THR A 51 -17.21 0.04 -3.58
C THR A 51 -16.30 1.16 -4.10
N THR A 52 -16.26 2.28 -3.40
CA THR A 52 -15.48 3.45 -3.80
C THR A 52 -14.11 3.45 -3.14
N SER A 53 -13.07 3.61 -3.95
CA SER A 53 -11.70 3.85 -3.52
C SER A 53 -11.47 5.35 -3.40
N LEU A 54 -10.84 5.76 -2.30
CA LEU A 54 -10.55 7.16 -1.95
C LEU A 54 -9.07 7.30 -1.60
N THR A 55 -8.46 8.44 -1.94
CA THR A 55 -7.08 8.77 -1.56
C THR A 55 -6.83 10.28 -1.59
N GLY A 56 -5.90 10.75 -0.76
CA GLY A 56 -5.53 12.16 -0.64
C GLY A 56 -6.53 12.99 0.17
N ALA A 57 -6.05 14.09 0.72
CA ALA A 57 -6.81 15.04 1.53
C ALA A 57 -6.19 16.44 1.42
N SER A 58 -7.00 17.48 1.25
CA SER A 58 -6.56 18.87 1.30
C SER A 58 -7.72 19.77 1.70
N PHE A 59 -7.52 20.64 2.69
CA PHE A 59 -8.56 21.58 3.15
C PHE A 59 -8.60 22.83 2.27
N SER A 60 -9.78 23.41 2.06
CA SER A 60 -9.91 24.77 1.50
C SER A 60 -9.27 25.81 2.41
N LYS A 61 -8.94 26.98 1.87
CA LYS A 61 -8.39 28.14 2.62
C LYS A 61 -9.20 28.48 3.88
N ASP A 62 -10.51 28.35 3.81
CA ASP A 62 -11.45 28.67 4.90
C ASP A 62 -11.75 27.48 5.83
N GLU A 63 -11.08 26.34 5.63
CA GLU A 63 -11.22 25.08 6.35
C GLU A 63 -12.64 24.45 6.30
N LYS A 64 -13.53 24.92 5.41
CA LYS A 64 -14.93 24.41 5.33
C LYS A 64 -15.12 23.26 4.35
N GLN A 65 -14.23 23.09 3.36
CA GLN A 65 -14.27 22.02 2.37
C GLN A 65 -13.03 21.12 2.49
N ILE A 66 -13.16 19.86 2.06
CA ILE A 66 -12.05 18.94 1.89
C ILE A 66 -12.06 18.33 0.48
N LEU A 67 -10.94 18.48 -0.21
CA LEU A 67 -10.61 17.92 -1.52
C LEU A 67 -9.98 16.54 -1.36
N PHE A 68 -10.39 15.60 -2.20
CA PHE A 68 -9.88 14.22 -2.24
C PHE A 68 -10.06 13.61 -3.64
N SER A 69 -9.40 12.49 -3.91
CA SER A 69 -9.62 11.69 -5.13
C SER A 69 -10.64 10.59 -4.86
N SER A 70 -11.57 10.35 -5.79
CA SER A 70 -12.58 9.29 -5.69
C SER A 70 -12.86 8.64 -7.04
N ASN A 71 -12.98 7.30 -7.07
CA ASN A 71 -13.40 6.54 -8.25
C ASN A 71 -14.90 6.23 -8.31
N GLU A 72 -15.72 6.96 -7.54
CA GLU A 72 -17.19 6.82 -7.49
C GLU A 72 -17.83 6.87 -8.89
N SER A 73 -17.30 7.71 -9.79
CA SER A 73 -17.79 7.86 -11.17
C SER A 73 -17.28 6.82 -12.18
N GLY A 74 -16.63 5.74 -11.72
CA GLY A 74 -16.12 4.63 -12.53
C GLY A 74 -14.59 4.65 -12.74
N ILE A 75 -13.98 5.83 -12.60
CA ILE A 75 -12.54 6.12 -12.70
C ILE A 75 -12.24 7.29 -11.74
N PHE A 76 -11.00 7.43 -11.26
CA PHE A 76 -10.66 8.51 -10.33
C PHE A 76 -10.87 9.91 -10.94
N ASN A 77 -11.54 10.75 -10.16
CA ASN A 77 -11.66 12.19 -10.38
C ASN A 77 -11.40 12.93 -9.06
N ALA A 78 -11.18 14.24 -9.14
CA ALA A 78 -11.12 15.12 -7.98
C ALA A 78 -12.54 15.47 -7.49
N TYR A 79 -12.79 15.34 -6.18
CA TYR A 79 -14.05 15.66 -5.53
C TYR A 79 -13.82 16.55 -4.31
N THR A 80 -14.82 17.34 -3.95
CA THR A 80 -14.84 18.13 -2.71
C THR A 80 -16.12 17.88 -1.91
N LEU A 81 -16.04 18.02 -0.59
CA LEU A 81 -17.14 17.78 0.35
C LEU A 81 -17.01 18.70 1.58
N PRO A 82 -18.12 19.21 2.16
CA PRO A 82 -18.04 20.04 3.37
C PRO A 82 -17.52 19.25 4.59
N VAL A 83 -16.61 19.85 5.35
CA VAL A 83 -15.97 19.25 6.55
C VAL A 83 -16.98 18.88 7.65
N GLY A 84 -18.17 19.50 7.66
CA GLY A 84 -19.28 19.10 8.54
C GLY A 84 -20.02 17.82 8.12
N GLY A 85 -19.67 17.23 6.98
CA GLY A 85 -20.43 16.18 6.29
C GLY A 85 -21.35 16.75 5.19
N GLY A 86 -21.68 15.93 4.20
CA GLY A 86 -22.54 16.32 3.08
C GLY A 86 -22.56 15.26 1.97
N LYS A 87 -23.01 15.64 0.77
CA LYS A 87 -22.78 14.86 -0.45
C LYS A 87 -21.48 15.32 -1.13
N PRO A 88 -20.63 14.42 -1.66
CA PRO A 88 -19.51 14.80 -2.51
C PRO A 88 -19.97 15.57 -3.75
N ARG A 89 -19.14 16.51 -4.20
CA ARG A 89 -19.30 17.21 -5.48
C ARG A 89 -18.03 17.01 -6.31
N ALA A 90 -18.18 16.44 -7.51
CA ALA A 90 -17.09 16.33 -8.47
C ALA A 90 -16.59 17.73 -8.88
N LEU A 91 -15.27 17.87 -9.00
CA LEU A 91 -14.60 19.06 -9.53
C LEU A 91 -14.08 18.84 -10.96
N THR A 92 -13.66 17.61 -11.26
CA THR A 92 -13.32 17.12 -12.60
C THR A 92 -14.29 15.99 -13.00
N ALA A 93 -14.45 15.72 -14.30
CA ALA A 93 -15.48 14.80 -14.80
C ALA A 93 -14.98 13.76 -15.83
N SER A 94 -13.68 13.45 -15.83
CA SER A 94 -13.03 12.51 -16.76
C SER A 94 -13.73 11.14 -16.81
N LYS A 95 -13.68 10.50 -17.98
CA LYS A 95 -14.25 9.17 -18.28
C LYS A 95 -13.22 8.18 -18.87
N THR A 96 -12.12 8.70 -19.38
CA THR A 96 -11.03 7.96 -20.03
C THR A 96 -9.80 7.87 -19.12
N ASP A 97 -9.43 8.99 -18.52
CA ASP A 97 -8.11 9.23 -17.94
C ASP A 97 -8.15 9.50 -16.43
N THR A 98 -7.20 8.92 -15.71
CA THR A 98 -7.20 8.88 -14.25
C THR A 98 -6.83 10.24 -13.68
N THR A 99 -7.72 10.86 -12.90
CA THR A 99 -7.50 12.21 -12.36
C THR A 99 -7.41 12.18 -10.83
N TYR A 100 -6.22 12.50 -10.29
CA TYR A 100 -5.96 12.54 -8.85
C TYR A 100 -5.83 13.98 -8.35
N ALA A 101 -6.53 14.31 -7.27
CA ALA A 101 -6.40 15.61 -6.61
C ALA A 101 -5.05 15.74 -5.90
N VAL A 102 -4.37 16.88 -6.08
CA VAL A 102 -3.11 17.22 -5.38
C VAL A 102 -3.39 18.10 -4.17
N GLY A 103 -4.12 19.21 -4.34
CA GLY A 103 -4.41 20.13 -3.24
C GLY A 103 -5.17 21.38 -3.66
N TYR A 104 -5.83 22.01 -2.70
CA TYR A 104 -6.30 23.39 -2.84
C TYR A 104 -5.12 24.36 -2.87
N PHE A 105 -5.28 25.47 -3.60
CA PHE A 105 -4.41 26.63 -3.45
C PHE A 105 -4.58 27.21 -2.04
N TYR A 106 -3.48 27.68 -1.46
CA TYR A 106 -3.48 28.23 -0.10
C TYR A 106 -4.18 29.58 0.03
N ASN A 107 -4.39 30.28 -1.10
CA ASN A 107 -4.89 31.65 -1.12
C ASN A 107 -6.27 31.81 -1.77
N ASP A 108 -6.85 30.76 -2.36
CA ASP A 108 -8.16 30.75 -3.01
C ASP A 108 -8.62 29.30 -3.31
N ASP A 109 -9.83 29.11 -3.85
CA ASP A 109 -10.44 27.79 -4.05
C ASP A 109 -10.05 27.08 -5.38
N ARG A 110 -9.00 27.53 -6.09
CA ARG A 110 -8.41 26.74 -7.19
C ARG A 110 -7.84 25.42 -6.64
N ILE A 111 -7.74 24.41 -7.50
CA ILE A 111 -7.11 23.14 -7.15
C ILE A 111 -6.02 22.75 -8.15
N LEU A 112 -4.94 22.13 -7.65
CA LEU A 112 -4.04 21.33 -8.45
C LEU A 112 -4.53 19.88 -8.50
N PHE A 113 -4.33 19.23 -9.64
CA PHE A 113 -4.57 17.80 -9.84
C PHE A 113 -3.58 17.22 -10.87
N THR A 114 -3.33 15.91 -10.82
CA THR A 114 -2.58 15.20 -11.87
C THR A 114 -3.50 14.35 -12.72
N ARG A 115 -3.09 14.14 -13.97
CA ARG A 115 -3.77 13.27 -14.94
C ARG A 115 -2.73 12.67 -15.89
N ASP A 116 -2.86 11.39 -16.22
CA ASP A 116 -2.07 10.69 -17.25
C ASP A 116 -2.92 10.39 -18.51
N GLY A 117 -2.38 9.68 -19.49
CA GLY A 117 -3.13 9.25 -20.67
C GLY A 117 -3.33 7.74 -20.71
N GLY A 118 -4.55 7.26 -20.55
CA GLY A 118 -4.89 5.84 -20.73
C GLY A 118 -4.19 4.84 -19.79
N GLY A 119 -3.62 5.28 -18.66
CA GLY A 119 -2.83 4.44 -17.75
C GLY A 119 -1.34 4.34 -18.07
N ASN A 120 -0.81 5.20 -18.95
CA ASN A 120 0.59 5.21 -19.37
C ASN A 120 1.56 5.80 -18.31
N GLU A 121 1.07 6.24 -17.15
CA GLU A 121 1.82 6.88 -16.06
C GLU A 121 2.57 8.18 -16.41
N GLN A 122 2.40 8.75 -17.60
CA GLN A 122 2.95 10.05 -17.99
C GLN A 122 2.06 11.16 -17.41
N ASN A 123 2.10 11.27 -16.08
CA ASN A 123 1.38 12.29 -15.31
C ASN A 123 1.81 13.69 -15.75
N HIS A 124 0.84 14.55 -16.05
CA HIS A 124 1.02 16.00 -16.11
C HIS A 124 0.39 16.65 -14.87
N LEU A 125 0.82 17.87 -14.55
CA LEU A 125 0.23 18.69 -13.48
C LEU A 125 -0.72 19.73 -14.08
N TYR A 126 -1.97 19.72 -13.63
CA TYR A 126 -3.02 20.64 -14.08
C TYR A 126 -3.49 21.53 -12.93
N VAL A 127 -4.04 22.69 -13.29
CA VAL A 127 -4.86 23.52 -12.42
C VAL A 127 -6.32 23.52 -12.89
N ARG A 128 -7.25 23.56 -11.94
CA ARG A 128 -8.64 23.92 -12.18
C ARG A 128 -8.88 25.34 -11.66
N GLU A 129 -9.24 26.24 -12.56
CA GLU A 129 -9.51 27.64 -12.27
C GLU A 129 -10.82 27.85 -11.51
N LEU A 130 -11.01 29.06 -10.96
CA LEU A 130 -12.22 29.43 -10.21
C LEU A 130 -13.49 29.37 -11.06
N ASP A 131 -13.40 29.73 -12.35
CA ASP A 131 -14.50 29.60 -13.32
C ASP A 131 -14.76 28.15 -13.78
N GLY A 132 -13.87 27.23 -13.40
CA GLY A 132 -13.95 25.82 -13.69
C GLY A 132 -13.25 25.33 -14.96
N LYS A 133 -12.52 26.19 -15.67
CA LYS A 133 -11.62 25.74 -16.74
C LYS A 133 -10.48 24.90 -16.16
N GLU A 134 -10.07 23.86 -16.88
CA GLU A 134 -8.87 23.09 -16.60
C GLU A 134 -7.74 23.58 -17.51
N ARG A 135 -6.52 23.69 -16.98
CA ARG A 135 -5.31 24.09 -17.72
C ARG A 135 -4.15 23.17 -17.35
N ASP A 136 -3.46 22.64 -18.36
CA ASP A 136 -2.17 21.97 -18.18
C ASP A 136 -1.09 23.02 -17.82
N LEU A 137 -0.33 22.75 -16.76
CA LEU A 137 0.81 23.58 -16.33
C LEU A 137 2.14 23.00 -16.81
N THR A 138 2.17 21.74 -17.26
CA THR A 138 3.34 21.04 -17.78
C THR A 138 3.06 20.44 -19.18
N PRO A 139 2.61 21.24 -20.17
CA PRO A 139 2.27 20.73 -21.49
C PRO A 139 3.52 20.33 -22.30
N GLY A 140 3.45 19.15 -22.93
CA GLY A 140 4.47 18.62 -23.84
C GLY A 140 4.29 17.12 -24.08
N ASP A 141 4.88 16.59 -25.14
CA ASP A 141 4.87 15.15 -25.41
C ASP A 141 6.01 14.43 -24.65
N LYS A 142 5.75 13.20 -24.20
CA LYS A 142 6.76 12.27 -23.63
C LYS A 142 7.47 12.75 -22.35
N LEU A 143 6.88 13.69 -21.63
CA LEU A 143 7.33 14.10 -20.30
C LEU A 143 6.50 13.45 -19.19
N LYS A 144 7.02 13.53 -17.98
CA LYS A 144 6.33 13.24 -16.72
C LYS A 144 6.59 14.41 -15.78
N ALA A 145 5.58 14.79 -15.02
CA ALA A 145 5.67 15.80 -13.99
C ALA A 145 4.92 15.37 -12.72
N SER A 146 5.34 15.90 -11.58
CA SER A 146 4.59 15.82 -10.33
C SER A 146 4.81 17.04 -9.46
N PHE A 147 3.79 17.37 -8.69
CA PHE A 147 3.87 18.35 -7.62
C PHE A 147 4.87 17.89 -6.54
N ALA A 148 5.72 18.82 -6.07
CA ALA A 148 6.81 18.55 -5.13
C ALA A 148 6.69 19.29 -3.79
N GLY A 149 5.71 20.20 -3.64
CA GLY A 149 5.46 20.94 -2.40
C GLY A 149 4.88 22.33 -2.63
N TRP A 150 4.27 22.93 -1.62
CA TRP A 150 3.84 24.33 -1.65
C TRP A 150 4.89 25.22 -0.95
N LYS A 151 5.04 26.48 -1.36
CA LYS A 151 5.68 27.48 -0.49
C LYS A 151 4.79 27.76 0.72
N PRO A 152 5.31 27.82 1.96
CA PRO A 152 4.50 28.07 3.16
C PRO A 152 3.87 29.48 3.27
N ASP A 153 4.13 30.39 2.32
CA ASP A 153 3.46 31.68 2.17
C ASP A 153 2.28 31.63 1.17
N GLY A 154 2.12 30.54 0.40
CA GLY A 154 1.13 30.42 -0.67
C GLY A 154 1.38 31.31 -1.89
N SER A 155 2.57 31.89 -2.03
CA SER A 155 3.01 32.66 -3.21
C SER A 155 3.38 31.77 -4.40
N GLY A 156 3.64 30.48 -4.17
CA GLY A 156 4.06 29.55 -5.22
C GLY A 156 4.07 28.10 -4.79
N PHE A 157 4.39 27.22 -5.73
CA PHE A 157 4.50 25.78 -5.54
C PHE A 157 5.62 25.18 -6.39
N TYR A 158 6.15 24.06 -5.94
CA TYR A 158 7.25 23.36 -6.56
C TYR A 158 6.74 22.20 -7.42
N VAL A 159 7.36 22.01 -8.57
CA VAL A 159 7.04 20.95 -9.54
C VAL A 159 8.33 20.32 -10.01
N VAL A 160 8.39 18.99 -10.00
CA VAL A 160 9.45 18.23 -10.65
C VAL A 160 9.01 17.76 -12.04
N THR A 161 9.89 17.85 -13.04
CA THR A 161 9.61 17.34 -14.39
C THR A 161 10.88 16.94 -15.14
N ASN A 162 10.79 15.90 -15.98
CA ASN A 162 11.88 15.40 -16.83
C ASN A 162 11.85 15.95 -18.27
N GLU A 163 11.20 17.11 -18.49
CA GLU A 163 11.05 17.74 -19.81
C GLU A 163 12.38 18.08 -20.52
N ARG A 164 13.47 18.25 -19.76
CA ARG A 164 14.82 18.58 -20.28
C ARG A 164 15.61 17.34 -20.68
N ASP A 165 15.57 16.32 -19.82
CA ASP A 165 16.24 15.03 -20.01
C ASP A 165 15.29 13.95 -19.48
N PRO A 166 14.85 12.98 -20.30
CA PRO A 166 13.87 12.00 -19.88
C PRO A 166 14.34 11.12 -18.71
N LYS A 167 15.63 11.12 -18.35
CA LYS A 167 16.18 10.41 -17.18
C LYS A 167 16.02 11.14 -15.86
N PHE A 168 16.03 12.47 -15.85
CA PHE A 168 16.25 13.25 -14.64
C PHE A 168 15.21 14.35 -14.46
N PHE A 169 14.69 14.48 -13.24
CA PHE A 169 13.69 15.49 -12.92
C PHE A 169 14.34 16.77 -12.40
N ASP A 170 14.22 17.85 -13.15
CA ASP A 170 14.54 19.21 -12.71
C ASP A 170 13.45 19.73 -11.76
N LEU A 171 13.84 20.56 -10.79
CA LEU A 171 12.92 21.21 -9.84
C LEU A 171 12.65 22.66 -10.27
N TYR A 172 11.37 22.99 -10.42
CA TYR A 172 10.88 24.33 -10.74
C TYR A 172 10.05 24.89 -9.59
N LEU A 173 10.12 26.21 -9.38
CA LEU A 173 9.17 26.99 -8.59
C LEU A 173 8.23 27.71 -9.55
N TYR A 174 6.92 27.51 -9.39
CA TYR A 174 5.85 28.21 -10.08
C TYR A 174 5.24 29.28 -9.17
N ASP A 175 5.04 30.48 -9.70
CA ASP A 175 4.24 31.54 -9.07
C ASP A 175 2.75 31.15 -9.06
N ALA A 176 2.09 31.34 -7.90
CA ALA A 176 0.72 30.88 -7.69
C ALA A 176 -0.36 31.77 -8.36
N ALA A 177 -0.03 32.96 -8.84
CA ALA A 177 -0.98 33.87 -9.47
C ALA A 177 -0.91 33.84 -11.01
N THR A 178 0.29 33.64 -11.56
CA THR A 178 0.61 33.76 -12.99
C THR A 178 1.03 32.43 -13.63
N TYR A 179 1.45 31.45 -12.83
CA TYR A 179 2.13 30.22 -13.25
C TYR A 179 3.44 30.45 -14.01
N ALA A 180 4.05 31.63 -13.89
CA ALA A 180 5.44 31.84 -14.32
C ALA A 180 6.37 30.95 -13.50
N ARG A 181 7.29 30.24 -14.16
CA ARG A 181 8.18 29.26 -13.52
C ARG A 181 9.65 29.62 -13.61
N THR A 182 10.40 29.32 -12.55
CA THR A 182 11.87 29.44 -12.49
C THR A 182 12.50 28.12 -12.10
N VAL A 183 13.70 27.83 -12.62
CA VAL A 183 14.47 26.64 -12.24
C VAL A 183 15.08 26.87 -10.85
N VAL A 184 14.84 25.95 -9.92
CA VAL A 184 15.42 25.94 -8.57
C VAL A 184 16.64 25.02 -8.52
N TYR A 185 16.54 23.83 -9.13
CA TYR A 185 17.62 22.86 -9.21
C TYR A 185 17.59 22.13 -10.55
N ARG A 186 18.76 21.96 -11.18
CA ARG A 186 18.94 21.08 -12.33
C ARG A 186 19.53 19.76 -11.88
N ASN A 187 18.93 18.67 -12.34
CA ASN A 187 19.27 17.33 -11.95
C ASN A 187 20.09 16.65 -13.06
N ASP A 188 21.40 16.61 -12.88
CA ASP A 188 22.34 15.95 -13.81
C ASP A 188 23.02 14.74 -13.15
N SER A 189 22.46 14.22 -12.03
CA SER A 189 23.14 13.24 -11.17
C SER A 189 22.24 12.16 -10.56
N GLY A 190 20.98 12.03 -11.02
CA GLY A 190 20.05 10.99 -10.57
C GLY A 190 19.55 11.17 -9.13
N MET A 191 19.40 12.40 -8.66
CA MET A 191 18.92 12.71 -7.31
C MET A 191 17.38 12.76 -7.30
N ASN A 192 16.71 12.06 -6.39
CA ASN A 192 15.25 12.18 -6.22
C ASN A 192 14.95 13.28 -5.19
N VAL A 193 14.26 14.36 -5.59
CA VAL A 193 13.79 15.40 -4.64
C VAL A 193 12.81 14.76 -3.66
N SER A 194 13.05 14.86 -2.35
CA SER A 194 12.16 14.32 -1.32
C SER A 194 11.49 15.41 -0.48
N SER A 195 12.24 16.43 -0.06
CA SER A 195 11.71 17.48 0.81
C SER A 195 12.26 18.86 0.51
N ILE A 196 11.51 19.89 0.87
CA ILE A 196 11.85 21.30 0.67
C ILE A 196 11.60 22.03 1.99
N SER A 197 12.59 22.81 2.42
CA SER A 197 12.54 23.65 3.63
C SER A 197 11.51 24.78 3.53
N ARG A 198 11.09 25.33 4.67
CA ARG A 198 10.00 26.31 4.73
C ARG A 198 10.39 27.70 4.25
N ASP A 199 11.67 28.03 4.36
CA ASP A 199 12.27 29.23 3.78
C ASP A 199 12.67 29.04 2.30
N GLY A 200 12.68 27.80 1.81
CA GLY A 200 13.07 27.44 0.45
C GLY A 200 14.58 27.44 0.20
N ASN A 201 15.41 27.58 1.25
CA ASN A 201 16.87 27.67 1.14
C ASN A 201 17.55 26.30 1.06
N TRP A 202 16.85 25.24 1.49
CA TRP A 202 17.34 23.86 1.51
C TRP A 202 16.41 22.91 0.77
N LEU A 203 17.01 22.04 -0.05
CA LEU A 203 16.36 20.87 -0.64
C LEU A 203 16.96 19.60 -0.03
N ALA A 204 16.16 18.56 0.19
CA ALA A 204 16.63 17.25 0.59
C ALA A 204 16.36 16.22 -0.51
N PHE A 205 17.33 15.36 -0.77
CA PHE A 205 17.32 14.38 -1.84
C PHE A 205 17.60 12.96 -1.34
N ASN A 206 16.96 11.98 -1.97
CA ASN A 206 17.23 10.56 -1.81
C ASN A 206 17.94 10.01 -3.07
N LYS A 207 18.99 9.21 -2.88
CA LYS A 207 19.70 8.54 -3.96
C LYS A 207 19.90 7.05 -3.64
N PRO A 208 19.20 6.12 -4.31
CA PRO A 208 19.44 4.70 -4.12
C PRO A 208 20.79 4.27 -4.69
N ALA A 209 21.44 3.33 -4.02
CA ALA A 209 22.65 2.65 -4.47
C ALA A 209 22.41 1.15 -4.70
N THR A 210 21.58 0.53 -3.84
CA THR A 210 20.85 -0.74 -4.07
C THR A 210 19.37 -0.53 -3.72
N THR A 211 18.53 -1.57 -3.69
CA THR A 211 17.15 -1.44 -3.16
C THR A 211 17.10 -1.39 -1.64
N SER A 212 18.17 -1.82 -0.96
CA SER A 212 18.33 -1.79 0.50
C SER A 212 19.40 -0.78 0.99
N ASP A 213 20.10 -0.13 0.08
CA ASP A 213 21.17 0.84 0.32
C ASP A 213 20.80 2.17 -0.36
N SER A 214 20.67 3.25 0.42
CA SER A 214 20.29 4.56 -0.13
C SER A 214 20.85 5.71 0.70
N ASP A 215 21.28 6.75 0.01
CA ASP A 215 21.86 7.95 0.59
C ASP A 215 20.88 9.13 0.66
N VAL A 216 21.02 9.93 1.72
CA VAL A 216 20.39 11.24 1.87
C VAL A 216 21.41 12.34 1.62
N TYR A 217 21.01 13.32 0.82
CA TYR A 217 21.77 14.55 0.57
C TYR A 217 20.92 15.79 0.89
N VAL A 218 21.59 16.90 1.21
CA VAL A 218 20.98 18.23 1.36
C VAL A 218 21.71 19.23 0.48
N TYR A 219 20.94 20.06 -0.22
CA TYR A 219 21.45 21.12 -1.09
C TYR A 219 21.12 22.50 -0.53
N ASP A 220 22.13 23.35 -0.42
CA ASP A 220 21.99 24.78 -0.16
C ASP A 220 21.66 25.50 -1.48
N VAL A 221 20.48 26.10 -1.58
CA VAL A 221 20.00 26.79 -2.79
C VAL A 221 20.73 28.12 -3.03
N GLN A 222 21.24 28.76 -1.97
CA GLN A 222 21.98 30.03 -2.07
C GLN A 222 23.45 29.80 -2.41
N ALA A 223 24.13 28.94 -1.64
CA ALA A 223 25.53 28.58 -1.86
C ALA A 223 25.74 27.62 -3.05
N ARG A 224 24.67 26.94 -3.49
CA ARG A 224 24.66 25.89 -4.54
C ARG A 224 25.52 24.68 -4.18
N GLU A 225 25.67 24.40 -2.90
CA GLU A 225 26.50 23.34 -2.33
C GLU A 225 25.66 22.09 -2.02
N MET A 226 26.15 20.90 -2.38
CA MET A 226 25.52 19.61 -2.05
C MET A 226 26.29 18.90 -0.92
N LYS A 227 25.60 18.52 0.15
CA LYS A 227 26.14 17.89 1.35
C LYS A 227 25.59 16.48 1.51
N HIS A 228 26.46 15.52 1.80
CA HIS A 228 26.11 14.12 2.06
C HIS A 228 25.76 13.96 3.55
N VAL A 229 24.53 13.58 3.87
CA VAL A 229 24.03 13.48 5.25
C VAL A 229 24.32 12.11 5.88
N THR A 230 24.37 11.06 5.05
CA THR A 230 24.45 9.65 5.49
C THR A 230 25.67 8.89 4.93
N PRO A 231 26.90 9.42 4.99
CA PRO A 231 28.07 8.67 4.53
C PRO A 231 28.26 7.41 5.39
N HIS A 232 28.10 6.24 4.77
CA HIS A 232 28.14 4.94 5.43
C HIS A 232 29.08 3.95 4.71
N LYS A 233 29.16 2.70 5.21
CA LYS A 233 30.05 1.64 4.70
C LYS A 233 29.36 0.29 4.57
N GLU A 234 28.62 -0.08 5.61
CA GLU A 234 27.76 -1.28 5.61
C GLU A 234 26.38 -0.88 5.07
N PRO A 235 25.83 -1.58 4.05
CA PRO A 235 24.61 -1.17 3.35
C PRO A 235 23.44 -0.80 4.28
N ALA A 236 22.92 0.41 4.10
CA ALA A 236 21.86 0.98 4.93
C ALA A 236 20.86 1.79 4.10
N SER A 237 19.58 1.63 4.42
CA SER A 237 18.50 2.39 3.80
C SER A 237 18.29 3.69 4.57
N HIS A 238 18.44 4.82 3.87
CA HIS A 238 18.11 6.15 4.38
C HIS A 238 17.15 6.90 3.45
N SER A 239 16.18 7.63 4.02
CA SER A 239 15.27 8.52 3.28
C SER A 239 15.04 9.83 4.02
N ALA A 240 15.12 10.95 3.31
CA ALA A 240 14.79 12.29 3.79
C ALA A 240 13.28 12.47 3.85
N GLU A 241 12.75 12.79 5.02
CA GLU A 241 11.31 12.87 5.26
C GLU A 241 10.81 14.32 5.25
N THR A 242 11.32 15.16 6.16
CA THR A 242 10.80 16.51 6.37
C THR A 242 11.82 17.43 7.01
N PHE A 243 11.89 18.69 6.58
CA PHE A 243 12.57 19.72 7.36
C PHE A 243 11.72 20.14 8.56
N ASP A 244 12.38 20.47 9.68
CA ASP A 244 11.68 20.93 10.87
C ASP A 244 11.04 22.33 10.68
N PRO A 245 10.08 22.74 11.53
CA PRO A 245 9.37 24.01 11.37
C PRO A 245 10.24 25.27 11.32
N ALA A 246 11.47 25.19 11.83
CA ALA A 246 12.45 26.27 11.83
C ALA A 246 13.39 26.26 10.61
N SER A 247 13.31 25.26 9.73
CA SER A 247 14.27 25.00 8.64
C SER A 247 15.72 24.89 9.11
N LYS A 248 15.93 24.28 10.29
CA LYS A 248 17.26 24.08 10.91
C LYS A 248 17.73 22.64 10.90
N ARG A 249 16.79 21.69 10.83
CA ARG A 249 17.10 20.25 10.82
C ARG A 249 16.33 19.53 9.72
N LEU A 250 16.99 18.57 9.08
CA LEU A 250 16.32 17.56 8.26
C LEU A 250 16.02 16.34 9.14
N LEU A 251 14.77 15.89 9.18
CA LEU A 251 14.40 14.58 9.73
C LEU A 251 14.45 13.55 8.61
N PHE A 252 15.07 12.40 8.89
CA PHE A 252 15.29 11.32 7.94
C PHE A 252 15.11 9.94 8.60
N THR A 253 14.70 8.94 7.85
CA THR A 253 14.66 7.54 8.27
C THR A 253 16.04 6.88 8.11
N SER A 254 16.38 5.93 8.99
CA SER A 254 17.67 5.22 9.01
C SER A 254 17.52 3.81 9.57
N ASN A 255 17.95 2.78 8.84
CA ASN A 255 18.15 1.44 9.40
C ASN A 255 19.63 1.07 9.60
N ALA A 256 20.58 2.01 9.46
CA ALA A 256 22.01 1.72 9.59
C ALA A 256 22.35 1.02 10.93
N GLU A 257 21.81 1.53 12.04
CA GLU A 257 22.20 1.12 13.39
C GLU A 257 21.24 0.10 14.06
N GLY A 258 20.48 -0.68 13.26
CA GLY A 258 19.56 -1.73 13.74
C GLY A 258 18.91 -2.52 12.59
N GLU A 259 17.95 -3.39 12.88
CA GLU A 259 17.19 -4.09 11.82
C GLU A 259 16.09 -3.24 11.19
N PHE A 260 15.45 -2.39 12.00
CA PHE A 260 14.31 -1.57 11.62
C PHE A 260 14.68 -0.09 11.47
N ALA A 261 14.00 0.58 10.55
CA ALA A 261 14.14 2.01 10.34
C ALA A 261 13.70 2.82 11.58
N ARG A 262 14.52 3.80 11.97
CA ARG A 262 14.23 4.82 12.99
C ARG A 262 14.17 6.21 12.38
N ILE A 263 13.59 7.17 13.07
CA ILE A 263 13.70 8.59 12.69
C ILE A 263 14.91 9.19 13.39
N LYS A 264 15.76 9.85 12.60
CA LYS A 264 16.89 10.69 13.03
C LYS A 264 16.68 12.13 12.60
N ALA A 265 17.44 13.04 13.20
CA ALA A 265 17.59 14.42 12.72
C ALA A 265 19.05 14.70 12.36
N TYR A 266 19.27 15.50 11.32
CA TYR A 266 20.54 16.10 10.91
C TYR A 266 20.44 17.62 11.08
N ASP A 267 21.35 18.23 11.83
CA ASP A 267 21.40 19.68 12.05
C ASP A 267 22.22 20.37 10.95
N LEU A 268 21.60 21.34 10.27
CA LEU A 268 22.13 21.96 9.06
C LEU A 268 23.33 22.90 9.31
N ALA A 269 23.49 23.37 10.54
CA ALA A 269 24.56 24.31 10.91
C ALA A 269 25.82 23.59 11.43
N SER A 270 25.64 22.49 12.17
CA SER A 270 26.73 21.73 12.81
C SER A 270 27.08 20.42 12.10
N GLY A 271 26.20 19.90 11.24
CA GLY A 271 26.33 18.58 10.62
C GLY A 271 26.11 17.40 11.58
N ALA A 272 25.71 17.66 12.83
CA ALA A 272 25.48 16.61 13.82
C ALA A 272 24.21 15.80 13.53
N THR A 273 24.20 14.49 13.85
CA THR A 273 22.98 13.67 13.84
C THR A 273 22.57 13.21 15.23
N SER A 274 21.27 13.02 15.43
CA SER A 274 20.67 12.49 16.67
C SER A 274 19.50 11.56 16.37
N ASP A 275 19.22 10.61 17.26
CA ASP A 275 17.96 9.85 17.23
C ASP A 275 16.79 10.75 17.63
N VAL A 276 15.63 10.61 16.97
CA VAL A 276 14.38 11.33 17.30
C VAL A 276 13.29 10.37 17.76
N GLU A 277 13.13 9.23 17.08
CA GLU A 277 12.08 8.25 17.40
C GLU A 277 12.51 6.84 16.98
N LYS A 278 12.11 5.84 17.76
CA LYS A 278 12.37 4.40 17.52
C LYS A 278 11.08 3.59 17.70
N ALA A 279 11.07 2.39 17.13
CA ALA A 279 10.04 1.37 17.33
C ALA A 279 10.68 -0.02 17.15
N ASP A 280 9.97 -1.08 17.55
CA ASP A 280 10.38 -2.49 17.34
C ASP A 280 10.10 -2.97 15.90
N TRP A 281 9.84 -2.02 14.98
CA TRP A 281 9.29 -2.17 13.64
C TRP A 281 9.67 -0.93 12.81
N ASP A 282 9.61 -1.01 11.47
CA ASP A 282 10.04 0.07 10.58
C ASP A 282 9.20 1.34 10.73
N LEU A 283 9.82 2.45 11.14
CA LEU A 283 9.27 3.80 10.98
C LEU A 283 9.34 4.19 9.50
N LEU A 284 8.18 4.25 8.85
CA LEU A 284 8.01 4.52 7.42
C LEU A 284 8.25 5.98 7.03
N GLY A 285 8.26 6.91 7.99
CA GLY A 285 8.46 8.32 7.74
C GLY A 285 7.89 9.24 8.82
N THR A 286 8.08 10.54 8.65
CA THR A 286 7.58 11.58 9.56
C THR A 286 7.31 12.91 8.86
N GLY A 287 6.25 13.61 9.26
CA GLY A 287 5.88 14.90 8.67
C GLY A 287 5.40 15.90 9.72
N TYR A 288 5.60 17.20 9.46
CA TYR A 288 5.03 18.28 10.25
C TYR A 288 3.79 18.88 9.57
N SER A 289 2.76 19.16 10.36
CA SER A 289 1.69 20.11 9.99
C SER A 289 2.26 21.46 9.55
N ARG A 290 1.61 22.18 8.61
CA ARG A 290 2.18 23.41 8.00
C ARG A 290 2.54 24.49 9.01
N ASN A 291 1.77 24.65 10.08
CA ASN A 291 2.09 25.60 11.16
C ASN A 291 3.09 25.06 12.21
N GLY A 292 3.43 23.77 12.17
CA GLY A 292 4.39 23.13 13.07
C GLY A 292 3.83 22.60 14.39
N ARG A 293 2.54 22.84 14.71
CA ARG A 293 1.90 22.45 15.99
C ARG A 293 1.83 20.95 16.24
N HIS A 294 1.88 20.16 15.17
CA HIS A 294 1.83 18.70 15.19
C HIS A 294 2.94 18.09 14.33
N ARG A 295 3.57 17.02 14.83
CA ARG A 295 4.37 16.05 14.06
C ARG A 295 3.64 14.70 14.03
N VAL A 296 3.55 14.07 12.87
CA VAL A 296 3.01 12.72 12.69
C VAL A 296 4.13 11.78 12.23
N SER A 297 4.15 10.54 12.74
CA SER A 297 4.98 9.44 12.25
C SER A 297 4.12 8.19 12.02
N MET A 298 4.63 7.25 11.22
CA MET A 298 3.94 6.01 10.85
C MET A 298 4.88 4.82 11.00
N VAL A 299 4.41 3.73 11.61
CA VAL A 299 5.16 2.48 11.79
C VAL A 299 4.47 1.36 11.02
N ASN A 300 5.24 0.56 10.26
CA ASN A 300 4.77 -0.69 9.67
C ASN A 300 4.90 -1.82 10.71
N ARG A 301 3.86 -2.00 11.52
CA ARG A 301 3.82 -3.05 12.55
C ARG A 301 3.14 -4.30 11.98
N ASP A 302 3.93 -5.28 11.60
CA ASP A 302 3.45 -6.63 11.22
C ASP A 302 2.36 -6.62 10.13
N GLY A 303 2.57 -5.86 9.05
CA GLY A 303 1.59 -5.70 7.97
C GLY A 303 0.38 -4.84 8.34
N SER A 304 0.48 -4.03 9.40
CA SER A 304 -0.53 -3.06 9.87
C SER A 304 0.12 -1.68 10.07
N ILE A 305 -0.63 -0.58 9.95
CA ILE A 305 -0.10 0.78 10.15
C ILE A 305 -0.46 1.32 11.54
N GLU A 306 0.56 1.62 12.34
CA GLU A 306 0.45 2.39 13.58
C GLU A 306 0.79 3.86 13.30
N VAL A 307 -0.19 4.77 13.44
CA VAL A 307 0.03 6.22 13.39
C VAL A 307 0.34 6.74 14.78
N ARG A 308 1.32 7.64 14.89
CA ARG A 308 1.66 8.38 16.12
C ARG A 308 1.59 9.87 15.87
N LEU A 309 1.11 10.61 16.86
CA LEU A 309 0.96 12.06 16.81
C LEU A 309 1.68 12.69 18.00
N TYR A 310 2.34 13.81 17.76
CA TYR A 310 3.11 14.57 18.75
C TYR A 310 2.83 16.05 18.62
N ASP A 311 2.88 16.80 19.72
CA ASP A 311 2.82 18.26 19.72
C ASP A 311 4.17 18.90 19.29
N ASP A 312 4.24 20.22 19.29
CA ASP A 312 5.43 21.01 18.95
C ASP A 312 6.57 20.91 20.00
N ALA A 313 6.24 20.55 21.24
CA ALA A 313 7.22 20.20 22.28
C ALA A 313 7.68 18.73 22.21
N GLY A 314 7.04 17.89 21.38
CA GLY A 314 7.37 16.47 21.19
C GLY A 314 6.63 15.51 22.14
N ASN A 315 5.62 15.96 22.88
CA ASN A 315 4.80 15.08 23.72
C ASN A 315 3.80 14.28 22.86
N PRO A 316 3.52 13.00 23.17
CA PRO A 316 2.50 12.24 22.46
C PRO A 316 1.08 12.82 22.63
N VAL A 317 0.38 13.03 21.52
CA VAL A 317 -1.01 13.49 21.47
C VAL A 317 -1.94 12.29 21.26
N ALA A 318 -3.00 12.19 22.06
CA ALA A 318 -3.95 11.10 21.98
C ALA A 318 -4.79 11.18 20.68
N LEU A 319 -4.70 10.15 19.83
CA LEU A 319 -5.56 10.00 18.67
C LEU A 319 -7.02 9.68 19.08
N PRO A 320 -8.02 10.08 18.27
CA PRO A 320 -9.42 9.75 18.55
C PRO A 320 -9.66 8.23 18.55
N ARG A 321 -10.45 7.75 19.53
CA ARG A 321 -10.91 6.36 19.57
C ARG A 321 -11.97 6.14 18.48
N LEU A 322 -11.82 5.04 17.73
CA LEU A 322 -12.60 4.73 16.53
C LEU A 322 -13.16 3.29 16.62
N PRO A 323 -14.25 2.96 15.90
CA PRO A 323 -15.00 1.71 16.11
C PRO A 323 -14.31 0.43 15.59
N GLY A 324 -13.15 0.55 14.96
CA GLY A 324 -12.38 -0.57 14.39
C GLY A 324 -11.55 -0.11 13.20
N GLY A 325 -10.57 -0.93 12.80
CA GLY A 325 -9.60 -0.57 11.76
C GLY A 325 -8.47 0.33 12.26
N GLU A 326 -7.62 0.75 11.33
CA GLU A 326 -6.41 1.53 11.56
C GLU A 326 -6.40 2.86 10.77
N MET A 327 -5.68 3.84 11.31
CA MET A 327 -5.56 5.17 10.72
C MET A 327 -4.46 5.18 9.64
N ARG A 328 -4.74 5.78 8.48
CA ARG A 328 -3.77 5.97 7.38
C ARG A 328 -3.92 7.37 6.77
N GLN A 329 -2.90 7.82 6.04
CA GLN A 329 -2.90 9.08 5.26
C GLN A 329 -3.42 10.30 6.06
N VAL A 330 -2.68 10.68 7.10
CA VAL A 330 -3.00 11.85 7.94
C VAL A 330 -2.65 13.16 7.22
N THR A 331 -3.48 14.18 7.38
CA THR A 331 -3.25 15.55 6.88
C THR A 331 -3.86 16.56 7.84
N PHE A 332 -3.22 17.73 7.98
CA PHE A 332 -3.69 18.81 8.85
C PHE A 332 -4.18 20.01 8.04
N SER A 333 -5.14 20.75 8.60
CA SER A 333 -5.52 22.05 8.04
C SER A 333 -4.51 23.14 8.40
N GLU A 334 -4.68 24.31 7.79
CA GLU A 334 -3.81 25.48 7.95
C GLU A 334 -3.60 25.88 9.42
N SER A 335 -4.71 25.96 10.17
CA SER A 335 -4.71 26.32 11.58
C SER A 335 -4.29 25.17 12.50
N GLY A 336 -4.06 23.96 11.96
CA GLY A 336 -3.74 22.75 12.71
C GLY A 336 -4.85 22.32 13.68
N ASN A 337 -6.05 22.90 13.55
CA ASN A 337 -7.20 22.59 14.37
C ASN A 337 -8.01 21.42 13.81
N LEU A 338 -7.87 21.12 12.52
CA LEU A 338 -8.46 19.94 11.89
C LEU A 338 -7.38 18.94 11.48
N MET A 339 -7.68 17.66 11.67
CA MET A 339 -6.91 16.53 11.16
C MET A 339 -7.80 15.66 10.29
N ALA A 340 -7.53 15.63 8.99
CA ALA A 340 -8.08 14.64 8.06
C ALA A 340 -7.28 13.35 8.15
N PHE A 341 -7.97 12.21 8.05
CA PHE A 341 -7.33 10.89 7.95
C PHE A 341 -8.29 9.88 7.33
N TYR A 342 -7.75 8.75 6.86
CA TYR A 342 -8.55 7.60 6.45
C TYR A 342 -8.56 6.53 7.54
N LEU A 343 -9.71 5.92 7.78
CA LEU A 343 -9.87 4.72 8.60
C LEU A 343 -10.11 3.53 7.66
N ASN A 344 -9.27 2.52 7.74
CA ASN A 344 -9.33 1.30 6.91
C ASN A 344 -9.34 0.05 7.81
N GLY A 345 -10.06 -1.00 7.42
CA GLY A 345 -9.99 -2.30 8.08
C GLY A 345 -10.40 -3.40 7.12
N ASP A 346 -10.11 -4.67 7.45
CA ASP A 346 -10.28 -5.79 6.52
C ASP A 346 -11.70 -5.89 5.94
N ARG A 347 -12.71 -5.58 6.76
CA ARG A 347 -14.15 -5.57 6.43
C ARG A 347 -14.71 -4.18 6.06
N SER A 348 -13.86 -3.15 5.97
CA SER A 348 -14.28 -1.79 5.61
C SER A 348 -13.22 -1.06 4.74
N PRO A 349 -13.55 -0.68 3.49
CA PRO A 349 -12.70 0.21 2.69
C PRO A 349 -12.38 1.52 3.40
N SER A 350 -11.34 2.20 2.94
CA SER A 350 -10.92 3.52 3.44
C SER A 350 -12.09 4.51 3.43
N ASN A 351 -12.51 4.96 4.61
CA ASN A 351 -13.46 6.06 4.77
C ASN A 351 -12.69 7.30 5.25
N LEU A 352 -13.02 8.47 4.69
CA LEU A 352 -12.43 9.75 5.09
C LEU A 352 -13.11 10.25 6.36
N TYR A 353 -12.31 10.72 7.31
CA TYR A 353 -12.74 11.35 8.56
C TYR A 353 -12.04 12.70 8.73
N VAL A 354 -12.66 13.60 9.48
CA VAL A 354 -12.00 14.77 10.06
C VAL A 354 -12.23 14.80 11.57
N HIS A 355 -11.15 15.00 12.33
CA HIS A 355 -11.15 15.30 13.75
C HIS A 355 -10.90 16.80 13.96
N ASP A 356 -11.66 17.42 14.88
CA ASP A 356 -11.53 18.82 15.27
C ASP A 356 -10.98 18.94 16.70
N PHE A 357 -9.70 19.34 16.82
CA PHE A 357 -9.01 19.46 18.10
C PHE A 357 -9.61 20.53 19.03
N ARG A 358 -10.44 21.46 18.53
CA ARG A 358 -11.05 22.53 19.34
C ARG A 358 -12.20 22.04 20.22
N ASN A 359 -12.80 20.89 19.87
CA ASN A 359 -13.96 20.33 20.55
C ASN A 359 -13.90 18.78 20.69
N GLY A 360 -12.85 18.14 20.18
CA GLY A 360 -12.64 16.69 20.23
C GLY A 360 -13.53 15.87 19.31
N LYS A 361 -14.38 16.50 18.48
CA LYS A 361 -15.34 15.81 17.63
C LYS A 361 -14.63 15.18 16.42
N THR A 362 -14.89 13.88 16.21
CA THR A 362 -14.51 13.18 14.98
C THR A 362 -15.75 12.94 14.13
N THR A 363 -15.70 13.30 12.85
CA THR A 363 -16.82 13.19 11.90
C THR A 363 -16.43 12.27 10.75
N GLN A 364 -17.21 11.21 10.50
CA GLN A 364 -17.10 10.39 9.29
C GLN A 364 -17.69 11.16 8.10
N LEU A 365 -16.89 11.36 7.06
CA LEU A 365 -17.26 12.15 5.88
C LEU A 365 -17.74 11.28 4.71
N THR A 366 -17.16 10.10 4.51
CA THR A 366 -17.56 9.17 3.44
C THR A 366 -18.00 7.81 3.97
N ARG A 367 -18.82 7.11 3.17
CA ARG A 367 -19.20 5.70 3.36
C ARG A 367 -18.88 4.94 2.08
N SER A 368 -17.68 4.37 2.06
CA SER A 368 -17.04 3.89 0.83
C SER A 368 -17.50 2.51 0.37
N LEU A 369 -17.94 1.63 1.29
CA LEU A 369 -18.47 0.31 0.96
C LEU A 369 -19.81 0.43 0.20
N ASN A 370 -20.02 -0.43 -0.80
CA ASN A 370 -21.33 -0.56 -1.44
C ASN A 370 -22.41 -0.90 -0.38
N PRO A 371 -23.47 -0.08 -0.20
CA PRO A 371 -24.51 -0.32 0.80
C PRO A 371 -25.32 -1.62 0.59
N GLU A 372 -25.22 -2.27 -0.56
CA GLU A 372 -25.81 -3.59 -0.79
C GLU A 372 -25.07 -4.73 -0.07
N ILE A 373 -23.81 -4.51 0.32
CA ILE A 373 -22.92 -5.46 1.02
C ILE A 373 -23.03 -5.23 2.53
N ASP A 374 -23.45 -6.25 3.26
CA ASP A 374 -23.36 -6.26 4.72
C ASP A 374 -21.92 -6.63 5.14
N PRO A 375 -21.21 -5.78 5.90
CA PRO A 375 -19.89 -6.12 6.46
C PRO A 375 -19.88 -7.42 7.27
N ASN A 376 -21.02 -7.88 7.79
CA ASN A 376 -21.13 -9.13 8.54
C ASN A 376 -21.10 -10.40 7.67
N ASP A 377 -21.12 -10.28 6.34
CA ASP A 377 -20.81 -11.38 5.42
C ASP A 377 -19.31 -11.41 5.03
N LEU A 378 -18.58 -10.30 5.18
CA LEU A 378 -17.13 -10.16 4.94
C LEU A 378 -16.27 -10.68 6.11
N VAL A 379 -14.99 -10.98 5.88
CA VAL A 379 -14.08 -11.58 6.89
C VAL A 379 -13.01 -10.61 7.40
N GLU A 380 -12.60 -10.73 8.67
CA GLU A 380 -11.37 -10.10 9.15
C GLU A 380 -10.14 -10.87 8.60
N ALA A 381 -8.96 -10.23 8.61
CA ALA A 381 -7.70 -10.86 8.28
C ALA A 381 -6.94 -11.28 9.56
N GLU A 382 -6.29 -12.43 9.51
CA GLU A 382 -5.43 -12.96 10.57
C GLU A 382 -3.96 -12.86 10.13
N VAL A 383 -3.07 -12.31 10.96
CA VAL A 383 -1.63 -12.37 10.69
C VAL A 383 -1.13 -13.75 11.12
N VAL A 384 -0.63 -14.53 10.17
CA VAL A 384 -0.15 -15.90 10.37
C VAL A 384 1.32 -16.02 10.03
N ARG A 385 1.96 -17.09 10.53
CA ARG A 385 3.38 -17.39 10.31
C ARG A 385 3.58 -18.88 10.10
N PHE A 386 4.50 -19.22 9.20
CA PHE A 386 4.99 -20.58 9.00
C PHE A 386 6.51 -20.59 8.85
N LYS A 387 7.13 -21.77 8.92
CA LYS A 387 8.55 -21.94 8.57
C LYS A 387 8.67 -22.38 7.13
N SER A 388 9.57 -21.77 6.39
CA SER A 388 9.95 -22.20 5.05
C SER A 388 10.92 -23.40 5.09
N PHE A 389 11.33 -23.87 3.91
CA PHE A 389 12.20 -25.03 3.69
C PHE A 389 13.55 -24.97 4.44
N ASP A 390 14.07 -23.77 4.67
CA ASP A 390 15.32 -23.49 5.40
C ASP A 390 15.09 -23.09 6.88
N GLY A 391 13.83 -23.11 7.34
CA GLY A 391 13.43 -22.70 8.68
C GLY A 391 13.19 -21.21 8.86
N MET A 392 13.37 -20.38 7.82
CA MET A 392 13.03 -18.95 7.87
C MET A 392 11.54 -18.78 8.18
N VAL A 393 11.19 -17.86 9.10
CA VAL A 393 9.79 -17.62 9.47
C VAL A 393 9.17 -16.63 8.48
N ILE A 394 8.23 -17.12 7.69
CA ILE A 394 7.50 -16.33 6.68
C ILE A 394 6.22 -15.79 7.33
N PRO A 395 6.07 -14.45 7.43
CA PRO A 395 4.81 -13.81 7.81
C PRO A 395 3.83 -13.81 6.63
N SER A 396 2.53 -13.76 6.89
CA SER A 396 1.49 -13.69 5.85
C SER A 396 0.18 -13.16 6.41
N ILE A 397 -0.67 -12.63 5.54
CA ILE A 397 -2.01 -12.13 5.87
C ILE A 397 -3.04 -13.14 5.36
N TYR A 398 -3.78 -13.78 6.27
CA TYR A 398 -4.68 -14.87 5.97
C TYR A 398 -6.16 -14.46 6.07
N TYR A 399 -6.94 -14.87 5.07
CA TYR A 399 -8.37 -14.59 4.98
C TYR A 399 -9.14 -15.92 4.88
N ARG A 400 -9.83 -16.28 5.97
CA ARG A 400 -10.59 -17.54 6.10
C ARG A 400 -12.04 -17.37 5.66
N PRO A 401 -12.53 -18.12 4.65
CA PRO A 401 -13.93 -18.05 4.22
C PRO A 401 -14.89 -18.59 5.26
N LYS A 402 -16.04 -17.93 5.37
CA LYS A 402 -17.09 -18.32 6.32
C LYS A 402 -17.71 -19.65 5.90
N GLY A 403 -17.97 -20.50 6.90
CA GLY A 403 -18.48 -21.86 6.70
C GLY A 403 -17.40 -22.93 6.49
N ALA A 404 -16.14 -22.56 6.22
CA ALA A 404 -15.05 -23.52 6.06
C ALA A 404 -14.78 -24.30 7.35
N SER A 405 -14.91 -25.63 7.28
CA SER A 405 -14.76 -26.56 8.40
C SER A 405 -14.15 -27.89 7.95
N PRO A 406 -13.71 -28.77 8.87
CA PRO A 406 -13.20 -30.09 8.49
C PRO A 406 -14.21 -30.98 7.73
N SER A 407 -15.52 -30.72 7.86
CA SER A 407 -16.58 -31.40 7.09
C SER A 407 -17.07 -30.61 5.87
N ALA A 408 -16.56 -29.39 5.67
CA ALA A 408 -16.84 -28.51 4.53
C ALA A 408 -15.53 -27.86 4.09
N LYS A 409 -14.64 -28.66 3.50
CA LYS A 409 -13.33 -28.21 3.02
C LYS A 409 -13.47 -27.24 1.87
N VAL A 410 -12.60 -26.22 1.85
CA VAL A 410 -12.57 -25.18 0.81
C VAL A 410 -11.32 -25.27 -0.08
N PRO A 411 -11.40 -24.82 -1.34
CA PRO A 411 -10.21 -24.52 -2.14
C PRO A 411 -9.44 -23.31 -1.58
N ALA A 412 -8.19 -23.15 -1.99
CA ALA A 412 -7.35 -22.06 -1.53
C ALA A 412 -6.50 -21.43 -2.66
N VAL A 413 -5.99 -20.23 -2.39
CA VAL A 413 -5.09 -19.48 -3.27
C VAL A 413 -3.95 -18.87 -2.45
N VAL A 414 -2.71 -19.11 -2.87
CA VAL A 414 -1.56 -18.30 -2.47
C VAL A 414 -1.57 -17.03 -3.32
N PHE A 415 -1.70 -15.88 -2.69
CA PHE A 415 -1.70 -14.56 -3.33
C PHE A 415 -0.34 -13.90 -3.10
N VAL A 416 0.43 -13.66 -4.16
CA VAL A 416 1.74 -13.02 -4.11
C VAL A 416 1.62 -11.55 -4.49
N HIS A 417 2.16 -10.66 -3.66
CA HIS A 417 2.10 -9.22 -3.89
C HIS A 417 3.01 -8.75 -5.04
N GLY A 418 2.70 -7.58 -5.62
CA GLY A 418 3.66 -6.86 -6.48
C GLY A 418 4.90 -6.44 -5.69
N GLY A 419 6.04 -6.27 -6.36
CA GLY A 419 7.34 -6.29 -5.69
C GLY A 419 8.54 -6.09 -6.64
N PRO A 420 9.73 -6.62 -6.32
CA PRO A 420 10.00 -7.62 -5.28
C PRO A 420 9.71 -7.14 -3.84
N GLY A 421 10.27 -6.00 -3.44
CA GLY A 421 10.20 -5.43 -2.07
C GLY A 421 8.84 -4.96 -1.53
N GLY A 422 7.71 -5.44 -2.07
CA GLY A 422 6.36 -5.08 -1.62
C GLY A 422 5.96 -5.74 -0.29
N GLN A 423 4.68 -5.63 0.06
CA GLN A 423 4.11 -6.28 1.25
C GLN A 423 2.60 -6.48 1.08
N THR A 424 2.07 -7.66 1.42
CA THR A 424 0.65 -7.83 1.73
C THR A 424 0.41 -7.28 3.14
N MET A 425 -0.50 -6.31 3.24
CA MET A 425 -0.94 -5.73 4.49
C MET A 425 -2.37 -6.17 4.85
N ARG A 426 -2.76 -5.93 6.09
CA ARG A 426 -4.18 -5.84 6.48
C ARG A 426 -4.86 -4.66 5.80
N GLY A 427 -6.18 -4.73 5.74
CA GLY A 427 -7.05 -3.74 5.11
C GLY A 427 -7.94 -4.33 4.02
N TYR A 428 -8.99 -3.60 3.65
CA TYR A 428 -9.97 -4.07 2.68
C TYR A 428 -9.40 -4.16 1.26
N SER A 429 -9.41 -5.36 0.68
CA SER A 429 -9.25 -5.61 -0.75
C SER A 429 -10.54 -6.20 -1.31
N ALA A 430 -11.14 -5.53 -2.31
CA ALA A 430 -12.37 -5.99 -2.95
C ALA A 430 -12.19 -7.31 -3.71
N GLN A 431 -11.00 -7.56 -4.28
CA GLN A 431 -10.66 -8.82 -4.93
C GLN A 431 -10.58 -9.98 -3.93
N ILE A 432 -9.86 -9.78 -2.81
CA ILE A 432 -9.71 -10.81 -1.78
C ILE A 432 -11.07 -11.09 -1.13
N GLN A 433 -11.80 -10.05 -0.69
CA GLN A 433 -13.13 -10.24 -0.10
C GLN A 433 -14.12 -10.90 -1.06
N TYR A 434 -14.02 -10.66 -2.39
CA TYR A 434 -14.82 -11.38 -3.39
C TYR A 434 -14.48 -12.87 -3.44
N LEU A 435 -13.21 -13.24 -3.60
CA LEU A 435 -12.77 -14.65 -3.62
C LEU A 435 -13.18 -15.37 -2.32
N VAL A 436 -13.01 -14.72 -1.17
CA VAL A 436 -13.34 -15.29 0.14
C VAL A 436 -14.86 -15.38 0.38
N ASN A 437 -15.64 -14.42 -0.12
CA ASN A 437 -17.11 -14.49 -0.13
C ASN A 437 -17.64 -15.63 -1.03
N HIS A 438 -16.93 -15.95 -2.11
CA HIS A 438 -17.18 -17.13 -2.95
C HIS A 438 -16.49 -18.42 -2.48
N GLY A 439 -15.95 -18.41 -1.26
CA GLY A 439 -15.53 -19.62 -0.55
C GLY A 439 -14.09 -20.07 -0.78
N TYR A 440 -13.18 -19.20 -1.23
CA TYR A 440 -11.75 -19.48 -1.25
C TYR A 440 -11.09 -19.09 0.07
N ALA A 441 -10.13 -19.90 0.54
CA ALA A 441 -9.12 -19.43 1.48
C ALA A 441 -8.03 -18.65 0.73
N VAL A 442 -7.71 -17.44 1.18
CA VAL A 442 -6.66 -16.63 0.55
C VAL A 442 -5.54 -16.39 1.57
N LEU A 443 -4.32 -16.75 1.21
CA LEU A 443 -3.12 -16.41 1.96
C LEU A 443 -2.31 -15.41 1.14
N GLY A 444 -2.35 -14.15 1.53
CA GLY A 444 -1.44 -13.14 1.01
C GLY A 444 -0.06 -13.34 1.63
N ILE A 445 0.85 -13.95 0.88
CA ILE A 445 2.18 -14.27 1.37
C ILE A 445 3.03 -13.00 1.42
N ASN A 446 3.89 -12.90 2.45
CA ASN A 446 5.00 -11.97 2.50
C ASN A 446 6.29 -12.81 2.48
N ASN A 447 6.68 -13.30 1.30
CA ASN A 447 7.88 -14.10 1.09
C ASN A 447 9.14 -13.33 1.48
N ARG A 448 10.28 -14.02 1.65
CA ARG A 448 11.57 -13.32 1.81
C ARG A 448 11.76 -12.30 0.68
N GLY A 449 12.22 -11.09 1.03
CA GLY A 449 12.13 -9.91 0.17
C GLY A 449 11.06 -8.89 0.59
N SER A 450 9.97 -9.29 1.25
CA SER A 450 8.92 -8.33 1.63
C SER A 450 9.39 -7.25 2.60
N SER A 451 8.92 -6.02 2.41
CA SER A 451 9.17 -4.89 3.31
C SER A 451 8.38 -4.96 4.62
N GLY A 452 8.80 -4.16 5.61
CA GLY A 452 8.15 -4.08 6.92
C GLY A 452 8.51 -5.19 7.91
N TYR A 453 9.53 -6.00 7.63
CA TYR A 453 10.01 -7.11 8.46
C TYR A 453 11.50 -7.00 8.83
N GLY A 454 12.08 -5.80 8.73
CA GLY A 454 13.49 -5.55 9.00
C GLY A 454 14.40 -5.87 7.81
N LYS A 455 15.56 -5.21 7.75
CA LYS A 455 16.44 -5.24 6.58
C LYS A 455 17.00 -6.62 6.25
N THR A 456 17.20 -7.50 7.24
CA THR A 456 17.63 -8.89 7.00
C THR A 456 16.56 -9.73 6.30
N PHE A 457 15.26 -9.48 6.52
CA PHE A 457 14.18 -10.16 5.80
C PHE A 457 13.96 -9.56 4.41
N PHE A 458 14.04 -8.22 4.31
CA PHE A 458 13.90 -7.48 3.05
C PHE A 458 15.00 -7.81 2.02
N ARG A 459 16.22 -8.12 2.48
CA ARG A 459 17.35 -8.50 1.61
C ARG A 459 17.48 -9.99 1.32
N ALA A 460 16.56 -10.82 1.80
CA ALA A 460 16.71 -12.26 1.74
C ALA A 460 16.35 -12.86 0.36
N ASP A 461 15.86 -12.05 -0.59
CA ASP A 461 15.77 -12.39 -2.01
C ASP A 461 16.81 -11.71 -2.93
N ASP A 462 17.75 -10.91 -2.38
CA ASP A 462 18.93 -10.38 -3.09
C ASP A 462 19.56 -11.50 -3.95
N ARG A 463 19.54 -11.35 -5.28
CA ARG A 463 20.06 -12.31 -6.30
C ARG A 463 19.42 -13.71 -6.28
N LYS A 464 18.16 -13.84 -5.83
CA LYS A 464 17.48 -15.14 -5.60
C LYS A 464 16.05 -15.25 -6.14
N HIS A 465 15.55 -14.25 -6.88
CA HIS A 465 14.18 -14.31 -7.42
C HIS A 465 13.97 -15.60 -8.26
N GLY A 466 12.84 -16.27 -8.04
CA GLY A 466 12.53 -17.58 -8.64
C GLY A 466 13.20 -18.79 -7.97
N MET A 467 14.08 -18.59 -6.98
CA MET A 467 14.77 -19.64 -6.21
C MET A 467 14.21 -19.77 -4.79
N GLU A 468 14.88 -19.27 -3.75
CA GLU A 468 14.39 -19.34 -2.37
C GLU A 468 13.02 -18.68 -2.11
N PRO A 469 12.67 -17.50 -2.67
CA PRO A 469 11.34 -16.90 -2.49
C PRO A 469 10.22 -17.70 -3.16
N LEU A 470 10.54 -18.47 -4.20
CA LEU A 470 9.60 -19.40 -4.81
C LEU A 470 9.33 -20.59 -3.87
N TRP A 471 10.33 -21.07 -3.15
CA TRP A 471 10.11 -22.10 -2.13
C TRP A 471 9.26 -21.59 -0.96
N ASP A 472 9.36 -20.32 -0.56
CA ASP A 472 8.42 -19.73 0.41
C ASP A 472 6.97 -19.82 -0.07
N CYS A 473 6.72 -19.60 -1.37
CA CYS A 473 5.40 -19.76 -1.99
C CYS A 473 4.94 -21.22 -1.99
N VAL A 474 5.85 -22.19 -2.20
CA VAL A 474 5.53 -23.62 -2.05
C VAL A 474 5.18 -23.97 -0.61
N GLU A 475 5.90 -23.45 0.39
CA GLU A 475 5.58 -23.73 1.80
C GLU A 475 4.34 -22.97 2.30
N ALA A 476 3.96 -21.85 1.68
CA ALA A 476 2.63 -21.27 1.85
C ALA A 476 1.50 -22.23 1.41
N LYS A 477 1.70 -23.01 0.34
CA LYS A 477 0.80 -24.11 -0.02
C LYS A 477 0.80 -25.21 1.05
N THR A 478 1.96 -25.61 1.57
CA THR A 478 2.06 -26.60 2.66
C THR A 478 1.30 -26.15 3.90
N TRP A 479 1.46 -24.88 4.30
CA TRP A 479 0.74 -24.32 5.45
C TRP A 479 -0.78 -24.26 5.21
N LEU A 480 -1.23 -23.85 4.02
CA LEU A 480 -2.65 -23.91 3.64
C LEU A 480 -3.19 -25.35 3.69
N ALA A 481 -2.46 -26.31 3.12
CA ALA A 481 -2.83 -27.73 3.13
C ALA A 481 -2.90 -28.32 4.56
N SER A 482 -2.11 -27.81 5.50
CA SER A 482 -2.17 -28.22 6.92
C SER A 482 -3.40 -27.70 7.68
N GLN A 483 -4.11 -26.69 7.13
CA GLN A 483 -5.39 -26.25 7.70
C GLN A 483 -6.44 -27.34 7.46
N GLY A 484 -6.93 -27.98 8.53
CA GLY A 484 -7.84 -29.14 8.45
C GLY A 484 -9.17 -28.92 7.70
N TYR A 485 -9.49 -27.67 7.34
CA TYR A 485 -10.66 -27.23 6.58
C TYR A 485 -10.32 -26.77 5.14
N ILE A 486 -9.10 -27.01 4.65
CA ILE A 486 -8.67 -26.78 3.26
C ILE A 486 -8.49 -28.13 2.55
N ASP A 487 -8.78 -28.17 1.25
CA ASP A 487 -8.48 -29.32 0.38
C ASP A 487 -7.09 -29.12 -0.28
N PRO A 488 -6.09 -29.99 0.01
CA PRO A 488 -4.72 -29.84 -0.50
C PRO A 488 -4.61 -29.97 -2.03
N GLU A 489 -5.56 -30.63 -2.68
CA GLU A 489 -5.60 -30.82 -4.13
C GLU A 489 -6.24 -29.64 -4.88
N ARG A 490 -6.84 -28.70 -4.13
CA ARG A 490 -7.59 -27.55 -4.64
C ARG A 490 -6.91 -26.22 -4.29
N ILE A 491 -5.58 -26.16 -4.42
CA ILE A 491 -4.77 -24.95 -4.16
C ILE A 491 -4.14 -24.40 -5.45
N GLY A 492 -4.43 -23.13 -5.75
CA GLY A 492 -3.81 -22.35 -6.83
C GLY A 492 -2.84 -21.29 -6.32
N ILE A 493 -2.17 -20.61 -7.27
CA ILE A 493 -1.34 -19.44 -7.02
C ILE A 493 -1.77 -18.28 -7.95
N MET A 494 -1.72 -17.05 -7.46
CA MET A 494 -1.91 -15.86 -8.27
C MET A 494 -1.07 -14.69 -7.75
N GLY A 495 -0.81 -13.72 -8.60
CA GLY A 495 -0.21 -12.45 -8.19
C GLY A 495 -0.14 -11.46 -9.34
N GLY A 496 0.25 -10.22 -9.02
CA GLY A 496 0.43 -9.16 -10.02
C GLY A 496 1.87 -8.65 -10.05
N SER A 497 2.37 -8.24 -11.22
CA SER A 497 3.73 -7.73 -11.38
C SER A 497 4.77 -8.78 -10.94
N TYR A 498 5.63 -8.51 -9.94
CA TYR A 498 6.49 -9.55 -9.35
C TYR A 498 5.72 -10.79 -8.83
N GLY A 499 4.48 -10.64 -8.35
CA GLY A 499 3.63 -11.78 -7.99
C GLY A 499 3.13 -12.57 -9.20
N GLY A 500 3.02 -11.93 -10.37
CA GLY A 500 2.75 -12.56 -11.66
C GLY A 500 3.98 -13.36 -12.13
N TYR A 501 5.17 -12.75 -12.07
CA TYR A 501 6.46 -13.44 -12.23
C TYR A 501 6.56 -14.68 -11.33
N MET A 502 6.24 -14.54 -10.04
CA MET A 502 6.30 -15.66 -9.09
C MET A 502 5.27 -16.76 -9.41
N THR A 503 4.12 -16.38 -9.95
CA THR A 503 3.10 -17.31 -10.46
C THR A 503 3.61 -18.09 -11.68
N LEU A 504 4.23 -17.42 -12.65
CA LEU A 504 4.84 -18.06 -13.82
C LEU A 504 6.04 -18.94 -13.41
N ALA A 505 6.90 -18.46 -12.52
CA ALA A 505 8.04 -19.19 -11.97
C ALA A 505 7.60 -20.46 -11.22
N ALA A 506 6.50 -20.39 -10.45
CA ALA A 506 5.92 -21.57 -9.82
C ALA A 506 5.47 -22.61 -10.84
N LEU A 507 4.77 -22.22 -11.90
CA LEU A 507 4.33 -23.17 -12.93
C LEU A 507 5.47 -23.70 -13.82
N ALA A 508 6.55 -22.94 -14.02
CA ALA A 508 7.68 -23.31 -14.88
C ALA A 508 8.77 -24.11 -14.14
N PHE A 509 9.08 -23.75 -12.89
CA PHE A 509 10.16 -24.35 -12.11
C PHE A 509 9.67 -25.36 -11.06
N ARG A 510 8.40 -25.30 -10.66
CA ARG A 510 7.75 -26.25 -9.72
C ARG A 510 6.37 -26.70 -10.27
N PRO A 511 6.30 -27.25 -11.50
CA PRO A 511 5.03 -27.45 -12.23
C PRO A 511 3.98 -28.24 -11.44
N GLU A 512 4.37 -29.18 -10.58
CA GLU A 512 3.46 -29.99 -9.77
C GLU A 512 3.06 -29.35 -8.41
N ALA A 513 3.57 -28.17 -8.06
CA ALA A 513 3.23 -27.52 -6.80
C ALA A 513 1.77 -27.04 -6.77
N PHE A 514 1.32 -26.31 -7.80
CA PHE A 514 -0.02 -25.70 -7.82
C PHE A 514 -0.94 -26.36 -8.85
N LYS A 515 -2.25 -26.27 -8.62
CA LYS A 515 -3.27 -26.86 -9.50
C LYS A 515 -3.61 -25.95 -10.71
N VAL A 516 -3.46 -24.64 -10.53
CA VAL A 516 -3.78 -23.57 -11.48
C VAL A 516 -2.93 -22.34 -11.14
N GLY A 517 -2.57 -21.53 -12.13
CA GLY A 517 -1.93 -20.22 -11.95
C GLY A 517 -2.75 -19.09 -12.57
N ILE A 518 -2.75 -17.92 -11.94
CA ILE A 518 -3.27 -16.68 -12.53
C ILE A 518 -2.23 -15.56 -12.46
N ASP A 519 -1.64 -15.28 -13.61
CA ASP A 519 -0.70 -14.19 -13.85
C ASP A 519 -1.44 -12.90 -14.23
N ILE A 520 -0.98 -11.77 -13.68
CA ILE A 520 -1.54 -10.44 -13.90
C ILE A 520 -0.36 -9.50 -14.15
N PHE A 521 -0.12 -9.16 -15.42
CA PHE A 521 1.01 -8.36 -15.91
C PHE A 521 2.35 -8.74 -15.24
N GLY A 522 2.67 -10.03 -15.23
CA GLY A 522 3.89 -10.57 -14.66
C GLY A 522 5.10 -10.50 -15.59
N VAL A 523 6.27 -10.24 -15.02
CA VAL A 523 7.54 -10.35 -15.75
C VAL A 523 7.76 -11.83 -16.13
N SER A 524 8.14 -12.08 -17.38
CA SER A 524 8.46 -13.41 -17.89
C SER A 524 9.92 -13.54 -18.34
N ASN A 525 10.53 -12.42 -18.70
CA ASN A 525 11.88 -12.27 -19.20
C ASN A 525 12.59 -11.10 -18.48
N TRP A 526 13.38 -11.43 -17.46
CA TRP A 526 14.15 -10.45 -16.71
C TRP A 526 15.15 -9.69 -17.59
N VAL A 527 15.82 -10.38 -18.53
CA VAL A 527 16.81 -9.74 -19.41
C VAL A 527 16.16 -8.59 -20.18
N ARG A 528 15.01 -8.84 -20.83
CA ARG A 528 14.25 -7.79 -21.53
C ARG A 528 13.79 -6.70 -20.57
N THR A 529 13.18 -7.07 -19.44
CA THR A 529 12.61 -6.13 -18.47
C THR A 529 13.68 -5.15 -17.94
N LEU A 530 14.87 -5.65 -17.62
CA LEU A 530 16.00 -4.88 -17.12
C LEU A 530 16.65 -4.01 -18.21
N GLU A 531 16.74 -4.51 -19.45
CA GLU A 531 17.14 -3.72 -20.63
C GLU A 531 16.12 -2.59 -20.92
N SER A 532 14.81 -2.85 -20.74
CA SER A 532 13.72 -1.91 -21.07
C SER A 532 13.30 -0.95 -19.96
N ILE A 533 13.98 -0.93 -18.79
CA ILE A 533 13.66 0.00 -17.68
C ILE A 533 13.53 1.44 -18.22
N PRO A 534 12.40 2.13 -17.98
CA PRO A 534 12.15 3.48 -18.48
C PRO A 534 13.27 4.47 -18.11
N PRO A 535 13.61 5.45 -18.97
CA PRO A 535 14.72 6.37 -18.70
C PRO A 535 14.63 7.07 -17.34
N TYR A 536 13.42 7.48 -16.92
CA TYR A 536 13.17 8.17 -15.65
C TYR A 536 13.36 7.29 -14.39
N TRP A 537 13.78 6.03 -14.53
CA TRP A 537 14.24 5.14 -13.45
C TRP A 537 15.77 4.98 -13.42
N GLU A 538 16.55 5.84 -14.11
CA GLU A 538 18.02 5.71 -14.20
C GLU A 538 18.71 5.66 -12.82
N ALA A 539 18.20 6.40 -11.83
CA ALA A 539 18.71 6.36 -10.47
C ALA A 539 18.53 4.97 -9.83
N GLN A 540 17.39 4.32 -10.08
CA GLN A 540 17.04 2.99 -9.58
C GLN A 540 17.64 1.85 -10.43
N ARG A 541 18.11 2.11 -11.66
CA ARG A 541 18.62 1.07 -12.59
C ARG A 541 19.72 0.21 -11.96
N LYS A 542 20.76 0.82 -11.38
CA LYS A 542 21.84 0.07 -10.69
C LYS A 542 21.28 -0.74 -9.53
N ALA A 543 20.34 -0.19 -8.77
CA ALA A 543 19.76 -0.87 -7.63
C ALA A 543 19.01 -2.15 -8.02
N LEU A 544 18.23 -2.09 -9.09
CA LEU A 544 17.57 -3.26 -9.68
C LEU A 544 18.58 -4.27 -10.26
N TYR A 545 19.75 -3.83 -10.75
CA TYR A 545 20.79 -4.74 -11.22
C TYR A 545 21.55 -5.42 -10.08
N ASP A 546 21.71 -4.77 -8.93
CA ASP A 546 22.34 -5.38 -7.76
C ASP A 546 21.38 -6.33 -7.02
N GLU A 547 20.08 -6.00 -6.99
CA GLU A 547 18.99 -6.85 -6.47
C GLU A 547 18.71 -8.06 -7.38
N ILE A 548 18.34 -7.82 -8.64
CA ILE A 548 17.81 -8.85 -9.55
C ILE A 548 18.93 -9.48 -10.40
N GLY A 549 19.82 -8.65 -10.94
CA GLY A 549 20.94 -9.06 -11.79
C GLY A 549 21.23 -8.05 -12.90
N ASP A 550 22.48 -7.99 -13.36
CA ASP A 550 22.90 -7.13 -14.47
C ASP A 550 22.62 -7.84 -15.81
N PRO A 551 21.82 -7.25 -16.74
CA PRO A 551 21.44 -7.91 -17.99
C PRO A 551 22.60 -8.18 -18.96
N VAL A 552 23.77 -7.57 -18.74
CA VAL A 552 24.99 -7.79 -19.52
C VAL A 552 25.91 -8.82 -18.83
N LYS A 553 26.11 -8.71 -17.51
CA LYS A 553 27.04 -9.59 -16.76
C LYS A 553 26.41 -10.91 -16.32
N ASP A 554 25.18 -10.85 -15.84
CA ASP A 554 24.46 -11.95 -15.19
C ASP A 554 23.45 -12.63 -16.13
N LYS A 555 23.61 -12.45 -17.45
CA LYS A 555 22.63 -12.82 -18.47
C LYS A 555 22.16 -14.28 -18.39
N ASP A 556 23.08 -15.23 -18.20
CA ASP A 556 22.75 -16.65 -18.11
C ASP A 556 21.95 -16.99 -16.84
N PHE A 557 22.23 -16.31 -15.72
CA PHE A 557 21.43 -16.40 -14.50
C PHE A 557 20.03 -15.83 -14.70
N LEU A 558 19.93 -14.65 -15.33
CA LEU A 558 18.66 -14.01 -15.63
C LEU A 558 17.81 -14.81 -16.63
N VAL A 559 18.43 -15.51 -17.57
CA VAL A 559 17.74 -16.48 -18.44
C VAL A 559 17.24 -17.68 -17.63
N ALA A 560 18.07 -18.27 -16.77
CA ALA A 560 17.70 -19.42 -15.95
C ALA A 560 16.60 -19.12 -14.91
N THR A 561 16.47 -17.87 -14.45
CA THR A 561 15.42 -17.42 -13.53
C THR A 561 14.21 -16.78 -14.23
N SER A 562 14.20 -16.70 -15.56
CA SER A 562 13.10 -16.15 -16.37
C SER A 562 12.11 -17.23 -16.84
N PRO A 563 10.84 -17.21 -16.39
CA PRO A 563 9.85 -18.23 -16.74
C PRO A 563 9.61 -18.43 -18.23
N LEU A 564 9.80 -17.41 -19.08
CA LEU A 564 9.58 -17.49 -20.53
C LEU A 564 10.38 -18.62 -21.19
N PHE A 565 11.69 -18.71 -20.93
CA PHE A 565 12.55 -19.73 -21.56
C PHE A 565 12.21 -21.16 -21.06
N HIS A 566 11.60 -21.24 -19.87
CA HIS A 566 11.14 -22.46 -19.24
C HIS A 566 9.61 -22.68 -19.36
N ALA A 567 8.90 -21.86 -20.15
CA ALA A 567 7.45 -21.96 -20.34
C ALA A 567 7.04 -23.32 -20.95
N HIS A 568 7.97 -23.98 -21.64
CA HIS A 568 7.80 -25.35 -22.14
C HIS A 568 7.69 -26.42 -21.02
N HIS A 569 7.91 -26.07 -19.74
CA HIS A 569 7.61 -26.90 -18.56
C HIS A 569 6.21 -26.68 -17.97
N ILE A 570 5.50 -25.61 -18.33
CA ILE A 570 4.19 -25.30 -17.74
C ILE A 570 3.18 -26.38 -18.18
N ARG A 571 2.60 -27.10 -17.21
CA ARG A 571 1.66 -28.22 -17.42
C ARG A 571 0.30 -28.04 -16.73
N LYS A 572 0.07 -26.90 -16.08
CA LYS A 572 -1.15 -26.58 -15.32
C LYS A 572 -1.88 -25.41 -15.96
N PRO A 573 -3.23 -25.36 -15.91
CA PRO A 573 -3.99 -24.26 -16.50
C PRO A 573 -3.50 -22.90 -16.02
N LEU A 574 -3.37 -21.97 -16.96
CA LEU A 574 -2.85 -20.62 -16.74
C LEU A 574 -3.85 -19.59 -17.26
N MET A 575 -4.15 -18.58 -16.46
CA MET A 575 -4.77 -17.35 -16.92
C MET A 575 -3.72 -16.25 -16.93
N VAL A 576 -3.69 -15.44 -17.99
CA VAL A 576 -2.85 -14.24 -18.11
C VAL A 576 -3.73 -13.02 -18.30
N ILE A 577 -3.45 -11.92 -17.61
CA ILE A 577 -4.21 -10.66 -17.70
C ILE A 577 -3.24 -9.48 -17.89
N GLN A 578 -3.43 -8.66 -18.92
CA GLN A 578 -2.48 -7.61 -19.29
C GLN A 578 -3.20 -6.28 -19.62
N GLY A 579 -2.64 -5.14 -19.21
CA GLY A 579 -2.98 -3.83 -19.77
C GLY A 579 -2.12 -3.54 -21.00
N ALA A 580 -2.71 -3.05 -22.09
CA ALA A 580 -1.98 -2.81 -23.33
C ALA A 580 -1.00 -1.62 -23.24
N ASN A 581 -1.27 -0.66 -22.36
CA ASN A 581 -0.50 0.58 -22.19
C ASN A 581 0.52 0.48 -21.04
N ASP A 582 0.82 -0.72 -20.55
CA ASP A 582 1.70 -0.97 -19.40
C ASP A 582 3.16 -0.54 -19.69
N PRO A 583 3.70 0.45 -18.96
CA PRO A 583 5.06 0.96 -19.18
C PRO A 583 6.12 0.23 -18.33
N ARG A 584 5.73 -0.73 -17.48
CA ARG A 584 6.62 -1.46 -16.55
C ARG A 584 6.82 -2.91 -16.97
N VAL A 585 5.73 -3.60 -17.28
CA VAL A 585 5.69 -4.97 -17.77
C VAL A 585 4.96 -4.95 -19.10
N ILE A 586 5.72 -4.68 -20.16
CA ILE A 586 5.20 -4.46 -21.50
C ILE A 586 4.43 -5.69 -22.00
N LYS A 587 3.38 -5.46 -22.79
CA LYS A 587 2.46 -6.49 -23.30
C LYS A 587 3.15 -7.71 -23.95
N ALA A 588 4.35 -7.53 -24.52
CA ALA A 588 5.17 -8.61 -25.09
C ALA A 588 5.56 -9.71 -24.08
N GLU A 589 5.69 -9.39 -22.79
CA GLU A 589 5.95 -10.36 -21.72
C GLU A 589 4.82 -11.40 -21.64
N SER A 590 3.57 -10.91 -21.61
CA SER A 590 2.35 -11.73 -21.59
C SER A 590 2.09 -12.44 -22.93
N ASP A 591 2.27 -11.74 -24.07
CA ASP A 591 2.03 -12.31 -25.40
C ASP A 591 2.88 -13.55 -25.66
N GLU A 592 4.19 -13.48 -25.39
CA GLU A 592 5.12 -14.56 -25.68
C GLU A 592 4.96 -15.76 -24.74
N VAL A 593 4.66 -15.54 -23.45
CA VAL A 593 4.31 -16.62 -22.51
C VAL A 593 3.06 -17.34 -22.96
N VAL A 594 2.01 -16.60 -23.35
CA VAL A 594 0.76 -17.19 -23.82
C VAL A 594 0.98 -18.01 -25.09
N GLU A 595 1.81 -17.55 -26.03
CA GLU A 595 2.17 -18.33 -27.22
C GLU A 595 2.98 -19.58 -26.85
N ALA A 596 3.95 -19.48 -25.94
CA ALA A 596 4.79 -20.58 -25.50
C ALA A 596 4.00 -21.67 -24.75
N VAL A 597 3.15 -21.30 -23.79
CA VAL A 597 2.38 -22.26 -22.99
C VAL A 597 1.29 -22.94 -23.82
N ARG A 598 0.68 -22.26 -24.80
CA ARG A 598 -0.30 -22.88 -25.72
C ARG A 598 0.29 -24.04 -26.52
N LYS A 599 1.58 -24.00 -26.86
CA LYS A 599 2.28 -25.11 -27.55
C LYS A 599 2.34 -26.39 -26.69
N ASN A 600 2.23 -26.28 -25.37
CA ASN A 600 2.17 -27.43 -24.45
C ASN A 600 0.81 -28.17 -24.46
N LYS A 601 -0.20 -27.67 -25.20
CA LYS A 601 -1.60 -28.17 -25.20
C LYS A 601 -2.28 -28.09 -23.83
N VAL A 602 -1.86 -27.10 -23.04
CA VAL A 602 -2.46 -26.74 -21.74
C VAL A 602 -3.52 -25.67 -21.96
N GLU A 603 -4.53 -25.59 -21.09
CA GLU A 603 -5.53 -24.52 -21.16
C GLU A 603 -4.91 -23.17 -20.78
N VAL A 604 -5.03 -22.17 -21.67
CA VAL A 604 -4.52 -20.81 -21.47
C VAL A 604 -5.57 -19.75 -21.83
N GLU A 605 -6.22 -19.20 -20.82
CA GLU A 605 -6.99 -17.96 -20.97
C GLU A 605 -6.05 -16.75 -21.02
N TYR A 606 -6.32 -15.82 -21.94
CA TYR A 606 -5.57 -14.55 -22.03
C TYR A 606 -6.56 -13.40 -22.19
N VAL A 607 -6.39 -12.36 -21.37
CA VAL A 607 -7.25 -11.18 -21.32
C VAL A 607 -6.37 -9.94 -21.47
N VAL A 608 -6.64 -9.14 -22.50
CA VAL A 608 -5.97 -7.84 -22.71
C VAL A 608 -7.01 -6.73 -22.54
N PHE A 609 -6.64 -5.65 -21.86
CA PHE A 609 -7.41 -4.42 -21.78
C PHE A 609 -6.68 -3.31 -22.53
N ASP A 610 -7.25 -2.87 -23.65
CA ASP A 610 -6.63 -1.88 -24.55
C ASP A 610 -6.57 -0.46 -23.93
N ASP A 611 -7.38 -0.20 -22.90
CA ASP A 611 -7.51 1.09 -22.22
C ASP A 611 -6.97 1.10 -20.77
N GLU A 612 -6.03 0.20 -20.45
CA GLU A 612 -5.38 0.09 -19.13
C GLU A 612 -3.86 -0.08 -19.24
N GLY A 613 -3.14 0.27 -18.17
CA GLY A 613 -1.69 0.10 -18.00
C GLY A 613 -1.36 -0.95 -16.94
N HIS A 614 -0.42 -0.64 -16.03
CA HIS A 614 0.05 -1.54 -14.94
C HIS A 614 -0.96 -1.67 -13.77
N GLY A 615 -2.23 -1.95 -14.09
CA GLY A 615 -3.34 -2.00 -13.15
C GLY A 615 -4.68 -1.63 -13.81
N PHE A 616 -5.79 -1.88 -13.10
CA PHE A 616 -7.13 -1.61 -13.61
C PHE A 616 -7.69 -0.32 -13.00
N SER A 617 -7.53 0.80 -13.72
CA SER A 617 -8.03 2.12 -13.32
C SER A 617 -9.56 2.23 -13.38
N LYS A 618 -10.20 1.46 -14.28
CA LYS A 618 -11.63 1.53 -14.56
C LYS A 618 -12.38 0.39 -13.87
N LYS A 619 -13.41 0.74 -13.08
CA LYS A 619 -14.25 -0.23 -12.35
C LYS A 619 -14.84 -1.34 -13.25
N LYS A 620 -15.15 -1.02 -14.51
CA LYS A 620 -15.62 -1.99 -15.53
C LYS A 620 -14.57 -3.08 -15.82
N ASN A 621 -13.33 -2.69 -16.07
CA ASN A 621 -12.25 -3.60 -16.44
C ASN A 621 -11.83 -4.45 -15.22
N ALA A 622 -11.75 -3.81 -14.05
CA ALA A 622 -11.56 -4.51 -12.78
C ALA A 622 -12.66 -5.55 -12.50
N ALA A 623 -13.93 -5.26 -12.84
CA ALA A 623 -15.02 -6.23 -12.73
C ALA A 623 -14.86 -7.41 -13.70
N VAL A 624 -14.59 -7.15 -14.98
CA VAL A 624 -14.38 -8.20 -16.00
C VAL A 624 -13.19 -9.10 -15.66
N ALA A 625 -12.06 -8.53 -15.23
CA ALA A 625 -10.90 -9.28 -14.78
C ALA A 625 -11.24 -10.21 -13.62
N ASN A 626 -11.86 -9.69 -12.56
CA ASN A 626 -12.18 -10.47 -11.36
C ASN A 626 -13.32 -11.49 -11.58
N ALA A 627 -14.28 -11.21 -12.47
CA ALA A 627 -15.27 -12.20 -12.90
C ALA A 627 -14.60 -13.43 -13.51
N LYS A 628 -13.67 -13.20 -14.44
CA LYS A 628 -12.93 -14.27 -15.11
C LYS A 628 -11.97 -15.00 -14.18
N ILE A 629 -11.28 -14.29 -13.28
CA ILE A 629 -10.44 -14.89 -12.22
C ILE A 629 -11.27 -15.90 -11.41
N LEU A 630 -12.45 -15.51 -10.90
CA LEU A 630 -13.28 -16.44 -10.15
C LEU A 630 -13.77 -17.61 -11.03
N ALA A 631 -14.22 -17.36 -12.26
CA ALA A 631 -14.69 -18.43 -13.15
C ALA A 631 -13.59 -19.46 -13.47
N PHE A 632 -12.35 -19.02 -13.67
CA PHE A 632 -11.20 -19.88 -13.93
C PHE A 632 -10.78 -20.67 -12.67
N LEU A 633 -10.76 -20.02 -11.50
CA LEU A 633 -10.54 -20.71 -10.22
C LEU A 633 -11.66 -21.72 -9.91
N ASP A 634 -12.92 -21.39 -10.16
CA ASP A 634 -14.06 -22.29 -9.94
C ASP A 634 -13.93 -23.52 -10.86
N LYS A 635 -13.65 -23.31 -12.15
CA LYS A 635 -13.45 -24.39 -13.13
C LYS A 635 -12.35 -25.39 -12.75
N HIS A 636 -11.25 -24.92 -12.16
CA HIS A 636 -10.07 -25.76 -11.89
C HIS A 636 -9.92 -26.20 -10.42
N LEU A 637 -10.57 -25.51 -9.47
CA LEU A 637 -10.50 -25.79 -8.02
C LEU A 637 -11.85 -26.17 -7.39
N LYS A 638 -12.97 -26.03 -8.11
CA LYS A 638 -14.30 -26.53 -7.72
C LYS A 638 -14.95 -27.50 -8.75
N PRO A 639 -14.21 -28.48 -9.32
CA PRO A 639 -14.85 -29.60 -10.00
C PRO A 639 -15.57 -30.53 -9.00
#